data_AF-A0A0C2MEV8-F1
#
_entry.id   AF-A0A0C2MEV8-F1
#
_cell.length_a   1.000
_cell.length_b   1.000
_cell.length_c   1.000
_cell.angle_alpha   90.00
_cell.angle_beta   90.00
_cell.angle_gamma   90.00
#
_symmetry.space_group_name_H-M   'P 1'
#
loop_
_entity.id
_entity.type
_entity.pdbx_description
1 polymer ?
#
loop_
_entity_poly.entity_id
_entity_poly.type
_entity_poly.pdbx_seq_one_letter_code
_entity_poly.pdbx_strand_id
1 'polypeptide(L)'
;MKKAHLPLIRDNTFHDESDSFEVIQNLYLPHFILYFAKNSQVGGKSALYKYDESQSTFQLITLKPSRDIANISKVVPAGKKMFCLYTWGNHAFYINEMLEVEHEQKLFPGYEYFPNPDYPDFIAERPVNTSSKEYHMAFSVNYGEHYTTYFMMFKKFDWVPQSKDVIFTSTGKKLTITNMDNHETSLKLTDVEDYMIAENQILIIQSTQNVKQLNLSIYDAEKRKLSSTHFPALLKIHQVKLFDYVFGNHYLVLVDDNSNTCLWSPTDTPLYFVRKACYRTDANIKTEPDFYISKIVEGVLYWNHLNEKNELQTYRSSNNGRSWFDVKFELPDKSTYNKTFYFDFKLRERHVVPTDHFWIDIQFAKINDAFRTCITQNNGYSWTHLPMDASNVIFLNSGTVIVSVVPEYRIVIYSLDGAKTWINHRIYGTDIHLEYVGKFVGDDLKALVVARDSRTNKLYFKILDFSNIFTSACKSEEYLQWPLHRSHGFCYQGTILLIKTRDPTNIKQLRLNARVQEMILTGQPFSKRSRFNYFSLDDLCVLDPNSDKTEEPYKCDSGSHFSSSHAGYVKIPYDKCNPSELNPDAIDTLNDLCVPNEYTDFLVLKAPNKIYVSQLPSHGGYFRKQIKTELFPNKKEHVELPIAFDYTKQLIYNFHNKYLRKYSYVKREKTDLYYLEDAWIDIVYDSVLHVMIFLTTRMQLKIVSLLTNYQHLVSNNVKSFRYESYHAFISFVMSSNAICYSNLFDPPICIKSTLNIIQTYIDFYNKRVYMLSENHDLIIKKFENDITNLQDFSEIPKVSLFVVYDDHLYFVTENQLSYRNLAKNNRTMVLIKDVQFTALSLHHESLQSFKHECENLNCQFMCFPASVSEVKCGCPPNSVQIDNICECPKDNIGCLCFYFVKLASHCAGFPCKNSKCLINNVQCNGVDDCGDGSDEIGCKHKCPKDKHMCGRNCITKDIVCNSIHISEVHIGHKGRKLIGFYIFLIFMTCLTILYPLFLFIRWCYRRLYWRYIRLRLRRHAYGIELSRLLEEENELYPSFT
;
A
#
# COMPACT_ATOMS: atom_id res chain seq x y z
N MET A 1 13.26 -32.60 -39.86
CA MET A 1 13.80 -32.62 -38.49
C MET A 1 13.81 -34.05 -37.97
N LYS A 2 14.71 -34.42 -37.04
CA LYS A 2 15.04 -35.82 -36.70
C LYS A 2 13.91 -36.51 -35.92
N LYS A 3 13.64 -37.80 -36.20
CA LYS A 3 12.70 -38.68 -35.44
C LYS A 3 13.03 -38.84 -33.94
N ALA A 4 14.20 -38.39 -33.49
CA ALA A 4 14.75 -38.64 -32.16
C ALA A 4 14.09 -37.87 -31.00
N HIS A 5 13.15 -36.96 -31.26
CA HIS A 5 12.49 -36.13 -30.24
C HIS A 5 10.97 -36.30 -30.17
N LEU A 6 10.41 -37.31 -30.84
CA LEU A 6 8.98 -37.64 -30.77
C LEU A 6 8.73 -38.68 -29.67
N PRO A 7 7.69 -38.53 -28.82
CA PRO A 7 7.32 -39.55 -27.85
C PRO A 7 6.80 -40.81 -28.57
N LEU A 8 6.92 -41.96 -27.92
CA LEU A 8 6.25 -43.18 -28.35
C LEU A 8 4.75 -43.05 -28.03
N ILE A 9 3.90 -43.38 -29.00
CA ILE A 9 2.44 -43.34 -28.83
C ILE A 9 1.92 -44.77 -28.77
N ARG A 10 1.19 -45.12 -27.70
CA ARG A 10 0.44 -46.38 -27.61
C ARG A 10 -1.05 -46.08 -27.57
N ASP A 11 -1.80 -46.67 -28.48
CA ASP A 11 -3.24 -46.47 -28.61
C ASP A 11 -3.99 -47.70 -28.06
N ASN A 12 -4.88 -47.48 -27.09
CA ASN A 12 -5.90 -48.44 -26.70
C ASN A 12 -7.25 -47.88 -27.20
N THR A 13 -8.10 -48.71 -27.82
CA THR A 13 -9.37 -48.28 -28.40
C THR A 13 -10.50 -49.18 -27.91
N PHE A 14 -11.56 -48.58 -27.38
CA PHE A 14 -12.75 -49.27 -26.90
C PHE A 14 -14.00 -48.78 -27.64
N HIS A 15 -15.01 -49.63 -27.73
CA HIS A 15 -16.35 -49.22 -28.16
C HIS A 15 -17.02 -48.48 -26.99
N ASP A 16 -17.61 -47.32 -27.28
CA ASP A 16 -18.13 -46.41 -26.28
C ASP A 16 -19.46 -45.78 -26.73
N GLU A 17 -20.49 -46.01 -25.91
CA GLU A 17 -21.85 -45.47 -26.06
C GLU A 17 -22.18 -44.46 -24.94
N SER A 18 -21.17 -44.02 -24.18
CA SER A 18 -21.32 -43.07 -23.08
C SER A 18 -21.39 -41.62 -23.57
N ASP A 19 -21.96 -40.73 -22.75
CA ASP A 19 -22.08 -39.29 -23.08
C ASP A 19 -21.02 -38.43 -22.35
N SER A 20 -20.53 -38.90 -21.21
CA SER A 20 -19.64 -38.16 -20.32
C SER A 20 -18.46 -39.03 -19.86
N PHE A 21 -17.36 -38.38 -19.48
CA PHE A 21 -16.15 -39.05 -19.03
C PHE A 21 -15.62 -38.37 -17.76
N GLU A 22 -15.35 -39.17 -16.72
CA GLU A 22 -14.89 -38.72 -15.40
C GLU A 22 -13.66 -39.53 -14.99
N VAL A 23 -12.63 -38.89 -14.42
CA VAL A 23 -11.45 -39.58 -13.85
C VAL A 23 -11.49 -39.44 -12.34
N ILE A 24 -11.46 -40.58 -11.65
CA ILE A 24 -11.79 -40.69 -10.23
C ILE A 24 -10.59 -41.29 -9.52
N GLN A 25 -9.86 -40.44 -8.79
CA GLN A 25 -8.70 -40.81 -8.00
C GLN A 25 -9.08 -40.91 -6.52
N ASN A 26 -8.64 -41.97 -5.85
CA ASN A 26 -8.78 -42.09 -4.40
C ASN A 26 -7.74 -41.21 -3.68
N LEU A 27 -8.19 -40.43 -2.68
CA LEU A 27 -7.33 -39.49 -1.95
C LEU A 27 -6.36 -40.18 -0.98
N TYR A 28 -6.71 -41.36 -0.47
CA TYR A 28 -5.92 -42.16 0.48
C TYR A 28 -5.03 -43.20 -0.19
N LEU A 29 -5.39 -43.64 -1.40
CA LEU A 29 -4.64 -44.57 -2.24
C LEU A 29 -4.41 -43.92 -3.62
N PRO A 30 -3.37 -43.07 -3.79
CA PRO A 30 -3.21 -42.26 -5.00
C PRO A 30 -3.07 -43.05 -6.31
N HIS A 31 -2.66 -44.32 -6.24
CA HIS A 31 -2.58 -45.26 -7.38
C HIS A 31 -3.94 -45.87 -7.76
N PHE A 32 -4.94 -45.82 -6.87
CA PHE A 32 -6.29 -46.30 -7.15
C PHE A 32 -7.07 -45.25 -7.95
N ILE A 33 -6.88 -45.29 -9.26
CA ILE A 33 -7.54 -44.43 -10.24
C ILE A 33 -8.49 -45.26 -11.11
N LEU A 34 -9.71 -44.75 -11.29
CA LEU A 34 -10.72 -45.28 -12.18
C LEU A 34 -11.05 -44.27 -13.28
N TYR A 35 -11.16 -44.76 -14.50
CA TYR A 35 -11.54 -43.97 -15.67
C TYR A 35 -12.97 -44.37 -16.03
N PHE A 36 -13.92 -43.46 -15.87
CA PHE A 36 -15.36 -43.74 -15.91
C PHE A 36 -16.00 -43.12 -17.14
N ALA A 37 -16.36 -43.99 -18.09
CA ALA A 37 -17.20 -43.65 -19.23
C ALA A 37 -18.67 -43.82 -18.81
N LYS A 38 -19.41 -42.71 -18.73
CA LYS A 38 -20.70 -42.61 -18.04
C LYS A 38 -21.80 -42.26 -19.04
N ASN A 39 -22.92 -42.97 -18.95
CA ASN A 39 -24.12 -42.65 -19.73
C ASN A 39 -25.20 -42.09 -18.79
N SER A 40 -25.79 -40.94 -19.13
CA SER A 40 -26.85 -40.30 -18.34
C SER A 40 -28.26 -40.81 -18.67
N GLN A 41 -28.44 -41.55 -19.76
CA GLN A 41 -29.74 -42.05 -20.19
C GLN A 41 -30.12 -43.38 -19.53
N VAL A 42 -31.41 -43.52 -19.23
CA VAL A 42 -31.97 -44.70 -18.56
C VAL A 42 -31.72 -45.96 -19.40
N GLY A 43 -30.83 -46.83 -18.91
CA GLY A 43 -30.45 -48.09 -19.57
C GLY A 43 -29.26 -48.00 -20.54
N GLY A 44 -28.69 -46.82 -20.78
CA GLY A 44 -27.48 -46.65 -21.59
C GLY A 44 -26.23 -47.21 -20.89
N LYS A 45 -25.29 -47.78 -21.65
CA LYS A 45 -24.15 -48.52 -21.08
C LYS A 45 -23.06 -47.60 -20.51
N SER A 46 -22.71 -47.79 -19.23
CA SER A 46 -21.53 -47.21 -18.58
C SER A 46 -20.38 -48.22 -18.50
N ALA A 47 -19.14 -47.75 -18.53
CA ALA A 47 -17.94 -48.58 -18.45
C ALA A 47 -16.88 -47.98 -17.51
N LEU A 48 -16.23 -48.83 -16.72
CA LEU A 48 -15.07 -48.48 -15.90
C LEU A 48 -13.81 -49.09 -16.48
N TYR A 49 -12.72 -48.33 -16.53
CA TYR A 49 -11.41 -48.81 -16.98
C TYR A 49 -10.35 -48.58 -15.88
N LYS A 50 -9.43 -49.55 -15.75
CA LYS A 50 -8.20 -49.43 -14.95
C LYS A 50 -6.99 -49.52 -15.88
N TYR A 51 -5.90 -48.84 -15.52
CA TYR A 51 -4.63 -48.97 -16.22
C TYR A 51 -3.83 -50.14 -15.63
N ASP A 52 -3.36 -51.05 -16.49
CA ASP A 52 -2.42 -52.11 -16.13
C ASP A 52 -1.01 -51.65 -16.50
N GLU A 53 -0.19 -51.35 -15.49
CA GLU A 53 1.19 -50.90 -15.68
C GLU A 53 2.07 -51.97 -16.35
N SER A 54 1.83 -53.26 -16.05
CA SER A 54 2.65 -54.38 -16.51
C SER A 54 2.50 -54.63 -18.01
N GLN A 55 1.28 -54.45 -18.53
CA GLN A 55 0.96 -54.54 -19.96
C GLN A 55 1.07 -53.16 -20.65
N SER A 56 1.04 -52.07 -19.87
CA SER A 56 0.90 -50.68 -20.34
C SER A 56 -0.33 -50.47 -21.22
N THR A 57 -1.45 -51.07 -20.81
CA THR A 57 -2.74 -51.07 -21.52
C THR A 57 -3.88 -50.75 -20.57
N PHE A 58 -4.99 -50.27 -21.11
CA PHE A 58 -6.22 -50.12 -20.34
C PHE A 58 -7.02 -51.43 -20.38
N GLN A 59 -7.64 -51.78 -19.26
CA GLN A 59 -8.50 -52.96 -19.14
C GLN A 59 -9.90 -52.52 -18.72
N LEU A 60 -10.91 -53.07 -19.38
CA LEU A 60 -12.32 -52.90 -19.00
C LEU A 60 -12.58 -53.69 -17.71
N ILE A 61 -13.03 -52.98 -16.67
CA ILE A 61 -13.34 -53.58 -15.38
C ILE A 61 -14.68 -54.28 -15.45
N THR A 62 -14.70 -55.59 -15.14
CA THR A 62 -15.93 -56.35 -14.93
C THR A 62 -16.11 -56.60 -13.44
N LEU A 63 -16.98 -55.82 -12.80
CA LEU A 63 -17.37 -56.05 -11.41
C LEU A 63 -18.40 -57.18 -11.33
N LYS A 64 -18.40 -57.93 -10.21
CA LYS A 64 -19.34 -59.04 -9.97
C LYS A 64 -20.15 -58.84 -8.68
N PRO A 65 -21.05 -57.84 -8.63
CA PRO A 65 -21.99 -57.72 -7.52
C PRO A 65 -23.01 -58.87 -7.51
N SER A 66 -23.75 -59.02 -6.42
CA SER A 66 -24.75 -60.10 -6.19
C SER A 66 -25.93 -60.11 -7.18
N ARG A 67 -26.07 -59.06 -7.99
CA ARG A 67 -27.02 -58.91 -9.08
C ARG A 67 -26.28 -58.48 -10.34
N ASP A 68 -26.78 -58.82 -11.51
CA ASP A 68 -26.27 -58.28 -12.77
C ASP A 68 -26.54 -56.77 -12.88
N ILE A 69 -25.63 -55.97 -12.34
CA ILE A 69 -25.64 -54.50 -12.44
C ILE A 69 -25.00 -54.12 -13.77
N ALA A 70 -25.83 -53.89 -14.78
CA ALA A 70 -25.37 -53.50 -16.10
C ALA A 70 -24.71 -52.11 -16.13
N ASN A 71 -25.08 -51.20 -15.21
CA ASN A 71 -24.70 -49.78 -15.25
C ASN A 71 -24.41 -49.21 -13.87
N ILE A 72 -23.28 -48.52 -13.74
CA ILE A 72 -23.01 -47.60 -12.63
C ILE A 72 -23.34 -46.18 -13.11
N SER A 73 -23.91 -45.34 -12.23
CA SER A 73 -24.28 -43.95 -12.55
C SER A 73 -23.40 -42.91 -11.85
N LYS A 74 -22.78 -43.25 -10.71
CA LYS A 74 -21.81 -42.39 -10.02
C LYS A 74 -20.83 -43.24 -9.21
N VAL A 75 -19.59 -42.79 -9.09
CA VAL A 75 -18.58 -43.35 -8.17
C VAL A 75 -18.01 -42.21 -7.34
N VAL A 76 -17.83 -42.43 -6.03
CA VAL A 76 -17.36 -41.41 -5.06
C VAL A 76 -16.23 -42.00 -4.22
N PRO A 77 -15.04 -41.38 -4.12
CA PRO A 77 -14.00 -41.86 -3.21
C PRO A 77 -14.43 -41.67 -1.75
N ALA A 78 -14.19 -42.67 -0.90
CA ALA A 78 -14.51 -42.63 0.52
C ALA A 78 -13.50 -43.49 1.30
N GLY A 79 -12.67 -42.84 2.12
CA GLY A 79 -11.49 -43.46 2.73
C GLY A 79 -10.63 -44.19 1.69
N LYS A 80 -10.25 -45.44 1.99
CA LYS A 80 -9.50 -46.32 1.09
C LYS A 80 -10.36 -47.09 0.06
N LYS A 81 -11.65 -46.79 -0.05
CA LYS A 81 -12.61 -47.47 -0.94
C LYS A 81 -13.20 -46.49 -1.96
N MET A 82 -13.90 -47.01 -2.96
CA MET A 82 -14.78 -46.22 -3.84
C MET A 82 -16.22 -46.67 -3.65
N PHE A 83 -17.13 -45.73 -3.40
CA PHE A 83 -18.57 -45.97 -3.28
C PHE A 83 -19.22 -45.87 -4.66
N CYS A 84 -19.74 -46.99 -5.17
CA CYS A 84 -20.38 -47.11 -6.47
C CYS A 84 -21.91 -47.07 -6.32
N LEU A 85 -22.56 -46.16 -7.04
CA LEU A 85 -24.01 -45.94 -7.04
C LEU A 85 -24.62 -46.42 -8.37
N TYR A 86 -25.66 -47.25 -8.26
CA TYR A 86 -26.56 -47.60 -9.35
C TYR A 86 -27.98 -47.08 -9.02
N THR A 87 -28.22 -45.82 -9.38
CA THR A 87 -29.47 -45.11 -9.07
C THR A 87 -30.72 -45.77 -9.67
N TRP A 88 -30.64 -46.30 -10.90
CA TRP A 88 -31.82 -46.91 -11.55
C TRP A 88 -32.21 -48.28 -10.96
N GLY A 89 -31.23 -49.09 -10.54
CA GLY A 89 -31.49 -50.34 -9.83
C GLY A 89 -31.71 -50.18 -8.32
N ASN A 90 -31.61 -48.94 -7.82
CA ASN A 90 -31.64 -48.61 -6.39
C ASN A 90 -30.66 -49.49 -5.58
N HIS A 91 -29.40 -49.46 -5.98
CA HIS A 91 -28.35 -50.29 -5.39
C HIS A 91 -27.04 -49.51 -5.26
N ALA A 92 -26.27 -49.78 -4.22
CA ALA A 92 -24.90 -49.31 -4.08
C ALA A 92 -24.00 -50.37 -3.44
N PHE A 93 -22.70 -50.17 -3.56
CA PHE A 93 -21.69 -51.04 -2.98
C PHE A 93 -20.35 -50.30 -2.93
N TYR A 94 -19.42 -50.79 -2.12
CA TYR A 94 -18.04 -50.35 -2.14
C TYR A 94 -17.20 -51.26 -3.02
N ILE A 95 -16.12 -50.71 -3.58
CA ILE A 95 -15.01 -51.47 -4.15
C ILE A 95 -13.69 -51.09 -3.51
N ASN A 96 -12.85 -52.09 -3.28
CA ASN A 96 -11.47 -51.91 -2.83
C ASN A 96 -10.51 -51.78 -4.03
N GLU A 97 -9.21 -51.58 -3.76
CA GLU A 97 -8.18 -51.42 -4.80
C GLU A 97 -8.00 -52.64 -5.72
N MET A 98 -8.33 -53.84 -5.20
CA MET A 98 -8.36 -55.12 -5.93
C MET A 98 -9.64 -55.30 -6.75
N LEU A 99 -10.54 -54.31 -6.73
CA LEU A 99 -11.84 -54.29 -7.44
C LEU A 99 -12.85 -55.33 -6.92
N GLU A 100 -12.64 -55.82 -5.70
CA GLU A 100 -13.60 -56.70 -5.02
C GLU A 100 -14.79 -55.88 -4.53
N VAL A 101 -15.99 -56.44 -4.66
CA VAL A 101 -17.25 -55.79 -4.24
C VAL A 101 -17.50 -56.08 -2.76
N GLU A 102 -17.75 -55.02 -1.99
CA GLU A 102 -17.94 -55.07 -0.54
C GLU A 102 -19.20 -54.27 -0.14
N HIS A 103 -19.84 -54.64 0.97
CA HIS A 103 -20.97 -53.92 1.58
C HIS A 103 -22.06 -53.51 0.57
N GLU A 104 -22.61 -54.50 -0.14
CA GLU A 104 -23.75 -54.29 -1.05
C GLU A 104 -25.00 -53.86 -0.27
N GLN A 105 -25.62 -52.75 -0.68
CA GLN A 105 -26.78 -52.16 -0.03
C GLN A 105 -27.86 -51.75 -1.05
N LYS A 106 -29.12 -51.80 -0.60
CA LYS A 106 -30.28 -51.37 -1.37
C LYS A 106 -30.61 -49.91 -1.04
N LEU A 107 -30.69 -49.07 -2.05
CA LEU A 107 -31.04 -47.65 -1.92
C LEU A 107 -32.56 -47.44 -1.92
N PHE A 108 -32.99 -46.27 -1.45
CA PHE A 108 -34.37 -45.81 -1.60
C PHE A 108 -34.53 -44.93 -2.86
N PRO A 109 -35.56 -45.16 -3.70
CA PRO A 109 -35.84 -44.30 -4.85
C PRO A 109 -36.08 -42.85 -4.42
N GLY A 110 -35.44 -41.91 -5.11
CA GLY A 110 -35.59 -40.49 -4.81
C GLY A 110 -34.80 -40.01 -3.59
N TYR A 111 -33.77 -40.74 -3.15
CA TYR A 111 -32.79 -40.30 -2.16
C TYR A 111 -31.41 -40.03 -2.79
N GLU A 112 -30.69 -39.07 -2.21
CA GLU A 112 -29.28 -38.78 -2.48
C GLU A 112 -28.41 -39.26 -1.32
N TYR A 113 -27.24 -39.81 -1.65
CA TYR A 113 -26.31 -40.44 -0.71
C TYR A 113 -24.97 -39.70 -0.69
N PHE A 114 -24.49 -39.43 0.51
CA PHE A 114 -23.27 -38.69 0.81
C PHE A 114 -22.39 -39.52 1.76
N PRO A 115 -21.56 -40.44 1.25
CA PRO A 115 -20.56 -41.11 2.09
C PRO A 115 -19.62 -40.06 2.68
N ASN A 116 -19.18 -40.28 3.92
CA ASN A 116 -18.12 -39.47 4.50
C ASN A 116 -16.81 -39.72 3.70
N PRO A 117 -16.10 -38.66 3.27
CA PRO A 117 -14.93 -38.79 2.39
C PRO A 117 -13.75 -39.51 3.06
N ASP A 118 -13.72 -39.56 4.39
CA ASP A 118 -12.61 -40.06 5.20
C ASP A 118 -12.95 -41.40 5.89
N TYR A 119 -14.23 -41.58 6.30
CA TYR A 119 -14.74 -42.75 7.04
C TYR A 119 -15.86 -43.46 6.25
N PRO A 120 -15.57 -44.45 5.39
CA PRO A 120 -16.54 -45.03 4.46
C PRO A 120 -17.67 -45.84 5.11
N ASP A 121 -17.54 -46.17 6.39
CA ASP A 121 -18.60 -46.73 7.24
C ASP A 121 -19.74 -45.72 7.49
N PHE A 122 -19.49 -44.42 7.39
CA PHE A 122 -20.45 -43.35 7.60
C PHE A 122 -21.08 -42.86 6.28
N ILE A 123 -22.42 -42.90 6.20
CA ILE A 123 -23.18 -42.45 5.03
C ILE A 123 -24.39 -41.64 5.48
N ALA A 124 -24.55 -40.43 4.93
CA ALA A 124 -25.76 -39.64 5.09
C ALA A 124 -26.66 -39.80 3.86
N GLU A 125 -27.98 -39.95 4.05
CA GLU A 125 -28.97 -39.93 2.98
C GLU A 125 -30.02 -38.81 3.20
N ARG A 126 -30.51 -38.22 2.10
CA ARG A 126 -31.62 -37.24 2.12
C ARG A 126 -32.61 -37.48 0.98
N PRO A 127 -33.91 -37.24 1.15
CA PRO A 127 -34.86 -37.27 0.05
C PRO A 127 -34.63 -36.08 -0.89
N VAL A 128 -34.74 -36.32 -2.20
CA VAL A 128 -34.53 -35.33 -3.28
C VAL A 128 -35.75 -34.42 -3.46
N ASN A 129 -36.95 -34.88 -3.08
CA ASN A 129 -38.19 -34.28 -3.54
C ASN A 129 -39.27 -34.25 -2.45
N THR A 130 -39.17 -33.29 -1.53
CA THR A 130 -40.26 -32.91 -0.62
C THR A 130 -40.59 -31.43 -0.75
N SER A 131 -41.84 -31.13 -1.10
CA SER A 131 -42.39 -29.77 -1.10
C SER A 131 -42.75 -29.26 0.31
N SER A 132 -42.62 -30.11 1.33
CA SER A 132 -42.68 -29.73 2.75
C SER A 132 -41.35 -29.11 3.21
N LYS A 133 -41.43 -28.15 4.13
CA LYS A 133 -40.25 -27.51 4.76
C LYS A 133 -39.55 -28.41 5.80
N GLU A 134 -39.74 -29.73 5.68
CA GLU A 134 -39.22 -30.76 6.57
C GLU A 134 -38.19 -31.57 5.81
N TYR A 135 -36.92 -31.24 6.04
CA TYR A 135 -35.80 -32.03 5.57
C TYR A 135 -35.59 -33.18 6.55
N HIS A 136 -35.68 -34.41 6.07
CA HIS A 136 -35.28 -35.59 6.82
C HIS A 136 -33.87 -35.98 6.37
N MET A 137 -32.98 -36.29 7.31
CA MET A 137 -31.69 -36.88 7.00
C MET A 137 -31.54 -38.14 7.84
N ALA A 138 -31.09 -39.21 7.23
CA ALA A 138 -30.77 -40.44 7.94
C ALA A 138 -29.28 -40.74 7.79
N PHE A 139 -28.71 -41.34 8.84
CA PHE A 139 -27.29 -41.65 8.90
C PHE A 139 -27.08 -43.13 9.18
N SER A 140 -26.20 -43.73 8.39
CA SER A 140 -25.61 -45.03 8.69
C SER A 140 -24.20 -44.85 9.26
N VAL A 141 -23.85 -45.76 10.16
CA VAL A 141 -22.50 -45.90 10.76
C VAL A 141 -21.91 -47.30 10.48
N ASN A 142 -22.57 -48.07 9.61
CA ASN A 142 -22.24 -49.44 9.24
C ASN A 142 -22.42 -49.68 7.73
N TYR A 143 -21.79 -48.83 6.91
CA TYR A 143 -21.74 -48.96 5.44
C TYR A 143 -23.11 -48.97 4.74
N GLY A 144 -24.17 -48.46 5.38
CA GLY A 144 -25.54 -48.42 4.82
C GLY A 144 -26.41 -49.64 5.13
N GLU A 145 -25.96 -50.58 5.98
CA GLU A 145 -26.81 -51.71 6.42
C GLU A 145 -28.01 -51.23 7.25
N HIS A 146 -27.79 -50.24 8.14
CA HIS A 146 -28.82 -49.63 8.97
C HIS A 146 -28.72 -48.10 8.93
N TYR A 147 -29.87 -47.45 8.76
CA TYR A 147 -30.00 -45.99 8.77
C TYR A 147 -30.82 -45.54 9.98
N THR A 148 -30.26 -44.61 10.76
CA THR A 148 -30.93 -43.94 11.87
C THR A 148 -31.51 -42.61 11.40
N THR A 149 -32.82 -42.42 11.54
CA THR A 149 -33.53 -41.22 11.08
C THR A 149 -33.41 -40.07 12.07
N TYR A 150 -32.76 -38.99 11.66
CA TYR A 150 -32.65 -37.75 12.44
C TYR A 150 -33.65 -36.72 11.92
N PHE A 151 -34.68 -36.45 12.72
CA PHE A 151 -35.69 -35.42 12.45
C PHE A 151 -35.13 -34.02 12.74
N MET A 152 -34.60 -33.35 11.72
CA MET A 152 -33.93 -32.05 11.87
C MET A 152 -34.23 -31.13 10.68
N MET A 153 -34.92 -30.00 10.91
CA MET A 153 -35.07 -28.95 9.89
C MET A 153 -33.75 -28.21 9.66
N PHE A 154 -32.88 -28.73 8.79
CA PHE A 154 -31.62 -28.08 8.40
C PHE A 154 -31.73 -27.26 7.10
N LYS A 155 -30.90 -26.22 7.00
CA LYS A 155 -30.71 -25.31 5.85
C LYS A 155 -29.47 -25.71 5.03
N LYS A 156 -28.43 -26.18 5.72
CA LYS A 156 -27.12 -26.57 5.16
C LYS A 156 -26.51 -27.67 6.03
N PHE A 157 -25.85 -28.63 5.39
CA PHE A 157 -25.18 -29.79 5.99
C PHE A 157 -23.85 -29.99 5.26
N ASP A 158 -22.79 -30.28 5.99
CA ASP A 158 -21.49 -30.67 5.48
C ASP A 158 -20.85 -31.70 6.44
N TRP A 159 -20.05 -32.62 5.91
CA TRP A 159 -19.16 -33.47 6.72
C TRP A 159 -17.97 -32.63 7.20
N VAL A 160 -17.57 -32.77 8.47
CA VAL A 160 -16.36 -32.11 8.98
C VAL A 160 -15.13 -32.90 8.51
N PRO A 161 -14.17 -32.30 7.77
CA PRO A 161 -13.02 -33.02 7.24
C PRO A 161 -12.18 -33.72 8.32
N GLN A 162 -11.70 -34.91 7.98
CA GLN A 162 -10.88 -35.80 8.82
C GLN A 162 -11.56 -36.30 10.11
N SER A 163 -12.87 -36.05 10.29
CA SER A 163 -13.61 -36.51 11.47
C SER A 163 -14.93 -37.23 11.14
N LYS A 164 -15.52 -37.82 12.18
CA LYS A 164 -16.87 -38.42 12.17
C LYS A 164 -17.95 -37.40 12.56
N ASP A 165 -17.61 -36.12 12.62
CA ASP A 165 -18.51 -35.05 13.03
C ASP A 165 -19.28 -34.51 11.81
N VAL A 166 -20.54 -34.17 12.06
CA VAL A 166 -21.47 -33.56 11.11
C VAL A 166 -21.77 -32.14 11.57
N ILE A 167 -21.66 -31.16 10.66
CA ILE A 167 -22.06 -29.79 10.91
C ILE A 167 -23.32 -29.43 10.12
N PHE A 168 -24.29 -28.82 10.81
CA PHE A 168 -25.54 -28.41 10.18
C PHE A 168 -26.09 -27.14 10.82
N THR A 169 -26.72 -26.29 9.98
CA THR A 169 -27.50 -25.13 10.42
C THR A 169 -28.98 -25.41 10.24
N SER A 170 -29.80 -24.97 11.20
CA SER A 170 -31.25 -25.10 11.16
C SER A 170 -31.93 -23.88 10.55
N THR A 171 -33.17 -24.06 10.09
CA THR A 171 -34.03 -22.94 9.62
C THR A 171 -34.23 -21.86 10.70
N GLY A 172 -34.15 -22.23 11.97
CA GLY A 172 -34.17 -21.33 13.13
C GLY A 172 -32.81 -20.74 13.53
N LYS A 173 -31.85 -20.63 12.60
CA LYS A 173 -30.49 -20.06 12.81
C LYS A 173 -29.66 -20.70 13.93
N LYS A 174 -29.96 -21.96 14.31
CA LYS A 174 -29.12 -22.72 15.25
C LYS A 174 -28.12 -23.55 14.48
N LEU A 175 -26.85 -23.52 14.88
CA LEU A 175 -25.79 -24.39 14.36
C LEU A 175 -25.49 -25.48 15.37
N THR A 176 -25.28 -26.69 14.89
CA THR A 176 -24.89 -27.85 15.69
C THR A 176 -23.79 -28.63 15.00
N ILE A 177 -22.79 -29.04 15.78
CA ILE A 177 -21.77 -30.01 15.40
C ILE A 177 -21.98 -31.24 16.29
N THR A 178 -22.20 -32.39 15.67
CA THR A 178 -22.52 -33.64 16.36
C THR A 178 -21.66 -34.77 15.81
N ASN A 179 -21.00 -35.51 16.69
CA ASN A 179 -20.29 -36.72 16.33
C ASN A 179 -21.30 -37.85 16.08
N MET A 180 -21.20 -38.50 14.92
CA MET A 180 -22.20 -39.50 14.51
C MET A 180 -22.02 -40.89 15.14
N ASP A 181 -20.84 -41.16 15.73
CA ASP A 181 -20.48 -42.45 16.32
C ASP A 181 -21.03 -42.58 17.75
N ASN A 182 -20.82 -41.56 18.59
CA ASN A 182 -21.26 -41.52 19.99
C ASN A 182 -22.46 -40.60 20.27
N HIS A 183 -22.98 -39.92 19.23
CA HIS A 183 -24.06 -38.92 19.29
C HIS A 183 -23.77 -37.70 20.20
N GLU A 184 -22.50 -37.46 20.55
CA GLU A 184 -22.06 -36.32 21.34
C GLU A 184 -22.15 -35.03 20.52
N THR A 185 -22.83 -34.00 21.04
CA THR A 185 -22.88 -32.68 20.40
C THR A 185 -21.71 -31.84 20.91
N SER A 186 -20.68 -31.67 20.08
CA SER A 186 -19.45 -30.95 20.42
C SER A 186 -19.61 -29.42 20.40
N LEU A 187 -20.57 -28.90 19.62
CA LEU A 187 -20.90 -27.47 19.60
C LEU A 187 -22.39 -27.25 19.31
N LYS A 188 -23.00 -26.28 19.99
CA LYS A 188 -24.36 -25.81 19.74
C LYS A 188 -24.47 -24.30 19.93
N LEU A 189 -24.83 -23.57 18.87
CA LEU A 189 -24.94 -22.11 18.85
C LEU A 189 -26.30 -21.67 18.31
N THR A 190 -26.70 -20.44 18.64
CA THR A 190 -27.85 -19.74 18.06
C THR A 190 -27.40 -18.55 17.21
N ASP A 191 -28.33 -17.97 16.46
CA ASP A 191 -28.16 -16.73 15.70
C ASP A 191 -27.05 -16.79 14.63
N VAL A 192 -26.79 -18.00 14.12
CA VAL A 192 -25.86 -18.29 13.02
C VAL A 192 -26.57 -18.17 11.68
N GLU A 193 -26.04 -17.31 10.80
CA GLU A 193 -26.56 -17.11 9.44
C GLU A 193 -26.03 -18.16 8.46
N ASP A 194 -24.73 -18.46 8.55
CA ASP A 194 -24.00 -19.42 7.72
C ASP A 194 -22.66 -19.83 8.38
N TYR A 195 -21.94 -20.78 7.77
CA TYR A 195 -20.58 -21.17 8.14
C TYR A 195 -19.73 -21.47 6.89
N MET A 196 -18.42 -21.42 7.02
CA MET A 196 -17.46 -21.83 5.97
C MET A 196 -16.43 -22.80 6.56
N ILE A 197 -16.07 -23.85 5.82
CA ILE A 197 -15.09 -24.86 6.22
C ILE A 197 -13.83 -24.68 5.38
N ALA A 198 -12.66 -24.67 6.03
CA ALA A 198 -11.36 -24.72 5.39
C ALA A 198 -10.46 -25.68 6.18
N GLU A 199 -10.19 -26.86 5.60
CA GLU A 199 -9.52 -27.98 6.29
C GLU A 199 -10.26 -28.33 7.60
N ASN A 200 -9.57 -28.39 8.74
CA ASN A 200 -10.17 -28.65 10.06
C ASN A 200 -10.69 -27.38 10.77
N GLN A 201 -10.64 -26.21 10.12
CA GLN A 201 -11.08 -24.93 10.66
C GLN A 201 -12.46 -24.57 10.12
N ILE A 202 -13.37 -24.14 11.01
CA ILE A 202 -14.73 -23.76 10.65
C ILE A 202 -15.00 -22.32 11.08
N LEU A 203 -15.19 -21.41 10.12
CA LEU A 203 -15.68 -20.05 10.37
C LEU A 203 -17.19 -20.08 10.59
N ILE A 204 -17.63 -19.52 11.71
CA ILE A 204 -19.04 -19.39 12.09
C ILE A 204 -19.43 -17.91 11.98
N ILE A 205 -20.52 -17.63 11.25
CA ILE A 205 -20.98 -16.28 10.93
C ILE A 205 -22.29 -16.03 11.67
N GLN A 206 -22.26 -15.19 12.71
CA GLN A 206 -23.43 -14.84 13.53
C GLN A 206 -23.91 -13.41 13.24
N SER A 207 -25.23 -13.17 13.31
CA SER A 207 -25.75 -11.80 13.31
C SER A 207 -25.80 -11.25 14.73
N THR A 208 -25.42 -9.98 14.90
CA THR A 208 -25.75 -9.25 16.14
C THR A 208 -27.24 -8.85 16.13
N GLN A 209 -27.75 -8.36 17.27
CA GLN A 209 -29.14 -7.88 17.38
C GLN A 209 -29.46 -6.72 16.40
N ASN A 210 -28.44 -6.00 15.92
CA ASN A 210 -28.54 -5.15 14.75
C ASN A 210 -28.31 -5.99 13.48
N VAL A 211 -29.39 -6.24 12.74
CA VAL A 211 -29.51 -7.13 11.55
C VAL A 211 -28.54 -6.81 10.37
N LYS A 212 -27.67 -5.81 10.50
CA LYS A 212 -26.67 -5.42 9.49
C LYS A 212 -25.23 -5.79 9.82
N GLN A 213 -24.90 -6.13 11.07
CA GLN A 213 -23.53 -6.36 11.51
C GLN A 213 -23.30 -7.82 11.93
N LEU A 214 -22.31 -8.44 11.29
CA LEU A 214 -21.86 -9.81 11.54
C LEU A 214 -20.79 -9.87 12.63
N ASN A 215 -20.84 -10.92 13.44
CA ASN A 215 -19.79 -11.33 14.37
C ASN A 215 -19.21 -12.68 13.92
N LEU A 216 -17.90 -12.85 14.04
CA LEU A 216 -17.17 -13.99 13.49
C LEU A 216 -16.44 -14.76 14.61
N SER A 217 -16.57 -16.09 14.59
CA SER A 217 -15.80 -16.99 15.45
C SER A 217 -15.26 -18.16 14.64
N ILE A 218 -14.16 -18.75 15.09
CA ILE A 218 -13.55 -19.91 14.42
C ILE A 218 -13.54 -21.08 15.40
N TYR A 219 -14.09 -22.21 14.94
CA TYR A 219 -14.05 -23.49 15.63
C TYR A 219 -12.95 -24.35 15.03
N ASP A 220 -11.98 -24.72 15.87
CA ASP A 220 -10.94 -25.70 15.55
C ASP A 220 -11.51 -27.09 15.85
N ALA A 221 -11.82 -27.87 14.82
CA ALA A 221 -12.49 -29.16 14.97
C ALA A 221 -11.59 -30.23 15.60
N GLU A 222 -10.29 -30.19 15.33
CA GLU A 222 -9.30 -31.11 15.91
C GLU A 222 -9.14 -30.87 17.42
N LYS A 223 -9.08 -29.60 17.85
CA LYS A 223 -8.97 -29.23 19.27
C LYS A 223 -10.33 -29.09 19.96
N ARG A 224 -11.44 -29.33 19.25
CA ARG A 224 -12.83 -29.10 19.67
C ARG A 224 -13.05 -27.73 20.34
N LYS A 225 -12.36 -26.68 19.89
CA LYS A 225 -12.31 -25.37 20.56
C LYS A 225 -12.90 -24.25 19.71
N LEU A 226 -13.98 -23.64 20.20
CA LEU A 226 -14.47 -22.36 19.68
C LEU A 226 -13.60 -21.21 20.20
N SER A 227 -13.19 -20.31 19.31
CA SER A 227 -12.43 -19.11 19.66
C SER A 227 -12.98 -17.88 18.92
N SER A 228 -13.10 -16.76 19.61
CA SER A 228 -13.52 -15.49 19.03
C SER A 228 -12.45 -14.92 18.08
N THR A 229 -12.87 -14.22 17.04
CA THR A 229 -11.96 -13.44 16.20
C THR A 229 -11.94 -11.97 16.63
N HIS A 230 -10.80 -11.31 16.47
CA HIS A 230 -10.60 -9.92 16.88
C HIS A 230 -10.23 -9.06 15.67
N PHE A 231 -10.93 -7.96 15.49
CA PHE A 231 -10.75 -6.96 14.43
C PHE A 231 -10.66 -5.54 15.03
N PRO A 232 -10.11 -4.55 14.31
CA PRO A 232 -10.14 -3.15 14.75
C PRO A 232 -11.56 -2.69 15.10
N ALA A 233 -11.73 -2.01 16.24
CA ALA A 233 -13.03 -1.85 16.90
C ALA A 233 -14.10 -1.07 16.11
N LEU A 234 -13.71 -0.22 15.15
CA LEU A 234 -14.64 0.51 14.29
C LEU A 234 -15.04 -0.28 13.03
N LEU A 235 -14.45 -1.45 12.77
CA LEU A 235 -14.79 -2.30 11.63
C LEU A 235 -16.18 -2.92 11.82
N LYS A 236 -17.12 -2.54 10.96
CA LYS A 236 -18.44 -3.19 10.84
C LYS A 236 -18.44 -4.13 9.65
N ILE A 237 -18.56 -5.42 9.93
CA ILE A 237 -18.51 -6.49 8.93
C ILE A 237 -19.93 -6.70 8.38
N HIS A 238 -20.11 -6.46 7.09
CA HIS A 238 -21.37 -6.64 6.38
C HIS A 238 -21.48 -8.01 5.69
N GLN A 239 -20.37 -8.50 5.10
CA GLN A 239 -20.34 -9.77 4.38
C GLN A 239 -18.96 -10.45 4.47
N VAL A 240 -18.94 -11.78 4.51
CA VAL A 240 -17.74 -12.60 4.27
C VAL A 240 -17.78 -13.12 2.83
N LYS A 241 -16.73 -12.88 2.03
CA LYS A 241 -16.60 -13.36 0.64
C LYS A 241 -15.74 -14.62 0.52
N LEU A 242 -14.74 -14.78 1.40
CA LEU A 242 -13.82 -15.91 1.39
C LEU A 242 -13.33 -16.19 2.79
N PHE A 243 -13.21 -17.47 3.11
CA PHE A 243 -12.47 -18.02 4.24
C PHE A 243 -11.57 -19.13 3.71
N ASP A 244 -10.28 -19.09 4.08
CA ASP A 244 -9.33 -20.15 3.75
C ASP A 244 -8.35 -20.34 4.91
N TYR A 245 -7.79 -21.55 5.02
CA TYR A 245 -6.77 -21.91 6.00
C TYR A 245 -5.62 -22.54 5.24
N VAL A 246 -4.43 -21.95 5.36
CA VAL A 246 -3.26 -22.32 4.56
C VAL A 246 -1.99 -22.09 5.38
N PHE A 247 -1.12 -23.11 5.47
CA PHE A 247 0.14 -23.06 6.23
C PHE A 247 -0.07 -22.55 7.68
N GLY A 248 -1.10 -23.03 8.37
CA GLY A 248 -1.41 -22.63 9.75
C GLY A 248 -2.02 -21.23 9.93
N ASN A 249 -2.23 -20.47 8.86
CA ASN A 249 -2.76 -19.10 8.90
C ASN A 249 -4.17 -19.02 8.31
N HIS A 250 -5.08 -18.31 8.99
CA HIS A 250 -6.43 -18.01 8.49
C HIS A 250 -6.42 -16.80 7.56
N TYR A 251 -7.14 -16.88 6.45
CA TYR A 251 -7.34 -15.78 5.50
C TYR A 251 -8.82 -15.48 5.34
N LEU A 252 -9.19 -14.20 5.45
CA LEU A 252 -10.57 -13.73 5.34
C LEU A 252 -10.64 -12.59 4.32
N VAL A 253 -11.61 -12.66 3.40
CA VAL A 253 -12.00 -11.49 2.60
C VAL A 253 -13.34 -10.99 3.10
N LEU A 254 -13.33 -9.78 3.66
CA LEU A 254 -14.48 -9.14 4.31
C LEU A 254 -14.93 -7.92 3.52
N VAL A 255 -16.24 -7.66 3.54
CA VAL A 255 -16.84 -6.42 3.03
C VAL A 255 -17.35 -5.60 4.21
N ASP A 256 -16.97 -4.31 4.27
CA ASP A 256 -17.45 -3.37 5.28
C ASP A 256 -18.76 -2.66 4.86
N ASP A 257 -19.38 -1.93 5.79
CA ASP A 257 -20.58 -1.10 5.55
C ASP A 257 -20.40 -0.03 4.44
N ASN A 258 -19.15 0.31 4.06
CA ASN A 258 -18.81 1.30 3.04
C ASN A 258 -18.56 0.67 1.64
N SER A 259 -18.81 -0.63 1.51
CA SER A 259 -18.54 -1.47 0.32
C SER A 259 -17.05 -1.64 -0.03
N ASN A 260 -16.14 -1.46 0.94
CA ASN A 260 -14.73 -1.83 0.78
C ASN A 260 -14.59 -3.35 0.95
N THR A 261 -14.05 -4.03 -0.05
CA THR A 261 -13.62 -5.43 0.05
C THR A 261 -12.15 -5.46 0.46
N CYS A 262 -11.84 -6.09 1.59
CA CYS A 262 -10.50 -6.14 2.18
C CYS A 262 -10.05 -7.57 2.50
N LEU A 263 -8.77 -7.87 2.27
CA LEU A 263 -8.12 -9.10 2.72
C LEU A 263 -7.55 -8.90 4.13
N TRP A 264 -7.78 -9.88 5.00
CA TRP A 264 -7.34 -9.93 6.39
C TRP A 264 -6.62 -11.25 6.68
N SER A 265 -5.58 -11.21 7.50
CA SER A 265 -4.95 -12.39 8.10
C SER A 265 -4.59 -12.12 9.56
N PRO A 266 -4.40 -13.14 10.43
CA PRO A 266 -3.99 -12.90 11.80
C PRO A 266 -2.57 -12.33 11.88
N THR A 267 -2.29 -11.68 13.01
CA THR A 267 -0.94 -11.41 13.51
C THR A 267 -0.33 -12.65 14.17
N ASP A 268 0.83 -12.49 14.80
CA ASP A 268 1.47 -13.55 15.59
C ASP A 268 0.66 -13.90 16.85
N THR A 269 -0.23 -13.01 17.32
CA THR A 269 -1.31 -13.37 18.24
C THR A 269 -2.45 -14.02 17.44
N PRO A 270 -2.77 -15.31 17.65
CA PRO A 270 -3.77 -16.02 16.86
C PRO A 270 -5.14 -15.33 16.89
N LEU A 271 -5.83 -15.30 15.75
CA LEU A 271 -7.17 -14.72 15.58
C LEU A 271 -7.30 -13.20 15.79
N TYR A 272 -6.19 -12.48 16.01
CA TYR A 272 -6.15 -11.01 15.92
C TYR A 272 -5.83 -10.59 14.49
N PHE A 273 -6.85 -10.22 13.73
CA PHE A 273 -6.75 -9.97 12.30
C PHE A 273 -6.27 -8.54 11.99
N VAL A 274 -5.33 -8.46 11.04
CA VAL A 274 -4.83 -7.22 10.45
C VAL A 274 -5.09 -7.20 8.95
N ARG A 275 -5.33 -5.99 8.46
CA ARG A 275 -5.65 -5.69 7.07
C ARG A 275 -4.41 -5.83 6.19
N LYS A 276 -4.56 -6.40 4.99
CA LYS A 276 -3.44 -6.69 4.06
C LYS A 276 -3.51 -5.92 2.75
N ALA A 277 -4.72 -5.75 2.22
CA ALA A 277 -5.02 -4.97 1.03
C ALA A 277 -6.53 -4.71 0.99
N CYS A 278 -6.94 -3.62 0.36
CA CYS A 278 -8.35 -3.22 0.25
C CYS A 278 -8.62 -2.56 -1.10
N TYR A 279 -9.84 -2.76 -1.61
CA TYR A 279 -10.36 -2.04 -2.75
C TYR A 279 -11.84 -1.74 -2.55
N ARG A 280 -12.32 -0.65 -3.14
CA ARG A 280 -13.76 -0.35 -3.13
C ARG A 280 -14.44 -1.13 -4.24
N THR A 281 -15.53 -1.79 -3.89
CA THR A 281 -16.42 -2.48 -4.83
C THR A 281 -17.53 -1.51 -5.22
N ASP A 282 -17.63 -1.15 -6.50
CA ASP A 282 -18.84 -0.51 -7.01
C ASP A 282 -20.00 -1.53 -6.96
N ALA A 283 -21.24 -1.04 -6.82
CA ALA A 283 -22.41 -1.83 -6.39
C ALA A 283 -22.86 -2.97 -7.33
N ASN A 284 -22.18 -3.19 -8.46
CA ASN A 284 -22.41 -4.32 -9.35
C ASN A 284 -21.63 -5.56 -8.87
N ILE A 285 -22.34 -6.35 -8.08
CA ILE A 285 -22.07 -7.70 -7.56
C ILE A 285 -21.08 -8.52 -8.42
N LYS A 286 -19.77 -8.40 -8.14
CA LYS A 286 -18.86 -9.54 -8.27
C LYS A 286 -19.07 -10.43 -7.04
N THR A 287 -19.52 -11.67 -7.27
CA THR A 287 -19.71 -12.69 -6.23
C THR A 287 -18.42 -13.10 -5.54
N GLU A 288 -17.29 -12.97 -6.22
CA GLU A 288 -15.99 -13.50 -5.81
C GLU A 288 -14.98 -12.41 -5.47
N PRO A 289 -13.95 -12.72 -4.65
CA PRO A 289 -12.91 -11.78 -4.30
C PRO A 289 -11.90 -11.59 -5.45
N ASP A 290 -11.41 -10.36 -5.62
CA ASP A 290 -10.26 -10.06 -6.49
C ASP A 290 -8.91 -10.44 -5.82
N PHE A 291 -8.90 -11.45 -4.95
CA PHE A 291 -7.75 -11.94 -4.19
C PHE A 291 -7.56 -13.45 -4.39
N TYR A 292 -6.32 -13.90 -4.49
CA TYR A 292 -5.96 -15.32 -4.52
C TYR A 292 -4.82 -15.62 -3.53
N ILE A 293 -5.02 -16.62 -2.67
CA ILE A 293 -4.06 -17.10 -1.67
C ILE A 293 -3.35 -18.33 -2.24
N SER A 294 -2.01 -18.30 -2.33
CA SER A 294 -1.27 -19.46 -2.82
C SER A 294 -1.25 -20.57 -1.77
N LYS A 295 -1.74 -21.76 -2.15
CA LYS A 295 -1.58 -23.01 -1.37
C LYS A 295 -0.25 -23.72 -1.64
N ILE A 296 0.59 -23.12 -2.49
CA ILE A 296 1.84 -23.71 -2.97
C ILE A 296 3.03 -23.24 -2.12
N VAL A 297 3.04 -21.95 -1.77
CA VAL A 297 4.15 -21.32 -1.02
C VAL A 297 3.60 -20.32 -0.01
N GLU A 298 3.99 -20.46 1.26
CA GLU A 298 3.56 -19.58 2.35
C GLU A 298 3.83 -18.10 2.03
N GLY A 299 2.83 -17.25 2.32
CA GLY A 299 2.92 -15.80 2.23
C GLY A 299 2.89 -15.24 0.81
N VAL A 300 2.67 -16.08 -0.22
CA VAL A 300 2.44 -15.63 -1.60
C VAL A 300 0.95 -15.35 -1.80
N LEU A 301 0.63 -14.10 -2.14
CA LEU A 301 -0.74 -13.60 -2.34
C LEU A 301 -0.80 -12.85 -3.67
N TYR A 302 -1.93 -12.94 -4.36
CA TYR A 302 -2.23 -12.17 -5.56
C TYR A 302 -3.47 -11.31 -5.37
N TRP A 303 -3.48 -10.14 -6.00
CA TRP A 303 -4.55 -9.14 -5.89
C TRP A 303 -4.77 -8.47 -7.24
N ASN A 304 -6.01 -8.50 -7.75
CA ASN A 304 -6.38 -7.71 -8.93
C ASN A 304 -6.85 -6.32 -8.47
N HIS A 305 -6.16 -5.28 -8.96
CA HIS A 305 -6.49 -3.89 -8.66
C HIS A 305 -6.38 -3.02 -9.91
N LEU A 306 -7.09 -1.88 -9.92
CA LEU A 306 -7.03 -0.95 -11.03
C LEU A 306 -5.70 -0.19 -11.00
N ASN A 307 -5.02 -0.07 -12.15
CA ASN A 307 -3.76 0.66 -12.29
C ASN A 307 -3.97 2.19 -12.45
N GLU A 308 -2.93 2.95 -12.76
CA GLU A 308 -3.00 4.41 -12.98
C GLU A 308 -3.97 4.82 -14.11
N LYS A 309 -4.11 3.99 -15.15
CA LYS A 309 -4.99 4.21 -16.32
C LYS A 309 -6.44 3.75 -16.09
N ASN A 310 -6.77 3.34 -14.87
CA ASN A 310 -8.07 2.75 -14.50
C ASN A 310 -8.36 1.42 -15.23
N GLU A 311 -7.31 0.68 -15.60
CA GLU A 311 -7.36 -0.65 -16.21
C GLU A 311 -7.03 -1.71 -15.15
N LEU A 312 -7.65 -2.90 -15.19
CA LEU A 312 -7.43 -3.95 -14.18
C LEU A 312 -6.09 -4.66 -14.37
N GLN A 313 -5.32 -4.82 -13.29
CA GLN A 313 -3.96 -5.38 -13.29
C GLN A 313 -3.74 -6.27 -12.06
N THR A 314 -2.93 -7.33 -12.19
CA THR A 314 -2.58 -8.19 -11.05
C THR A 314 -1.29 -7.75 -10.36
N TYR A 315 -1.34 -7.69 -9.03
CA TYR A 315 -0.25 -7.49 -8.11
C TYR A 315 0.06 -8.78 -7.34
N ARG A 316 1.32 -8.99 -6.96
CA ARG A 316 1.81 -10.12 -6.16
C ARG A 316 2.52 -9.62 -4.90
N SER A 317 2.14 -10.17 -3.75
CA SER A 317 2.94 -10.17 -2.53
C SER A 317 3.63 -11.52 -2.36
N SER A 318 4.80 -11.55 -1.71
CA SER A 318 5.44 -12.80 -1.27
C SER A 318 5.96 -12.72 0.17
N ASN A 319 5.45 -11.77 0.94
CA ASN A 319 5.72 -11.51 2.35
C ASN A 319 4.41 -11.29 3.14
N ASN A 320 3.38 -12.10 2.84
CA ASN A 320 2.07 -12.11 3.49
C ASN A 320 1.39 -10.72 3.54
N GLY A 321 1.33 -10.06 2.38
CA GLY A 321 0.58 -8.84 2.16
C GLY A 321 1.25 -7.55 2.68
N ARG A 322 2.52 -7.61 3.08
CA ARG A 322 3.26 -6.41 3.53
C ARG A 322 3.56 -5.47 2.36
N SER A 323 4.19 -5.98 1.31
CA SER A 323 4.53 -5.22 0.08
C SER A 323 3.91 -5.88 -1.15
N TRP A 324 3.42 -5.08 -2.10
CA TRP A 324 2.80 -5.54 -3.34
C TRP A 324 3.57 -5.06 -4.56
N PHE A 325 3.78 -5.94 -5.54
CA PHE A 325 4.53 -5.66 -6.77
C PHE A 325 3.74 -6.03 -8.01
N ASP A 326 3.95 -5.31 -9.11
CA ASP A 326 3.44 -5.71 -10.41
C ASP A 326 3.89 -7.13 -10.78
N VAL A 327 2.95 -7.95 -11.27
CA VAL A 327 3.28 -9.24 -11.85
C VAL A 327 4.06 -9.01 -13.15
N LYS A 328 5.33 -9.43 -13.18
CA LYS A 328 6.17 -9.30 -14.37
C LYS A 328 5.80 -10.36 -15.40
N PHE A 329 5.62 -9.92 -16.63
CA PHE A 329 5.34 -10.79 -17.77
C PHE A 329 6.48 -10.71 -18.79
N GLU A 330 7.08 -11.85 -19.11
CA GLU A 330 8.17 -11.96 -20.07
C GLU A 330 7.61 -12.36 -21.44
N LEU A 331 7.86 -11.51 -22.44
CA LEU A 331 7.53 -11.76 -23.84
C LEU A 331 8.71 -12.44 -24.56
N PRO A 332 8.48 -13.47 -25.39
CA PRO A 332 9.56 -14.17 -26.12
C PRO A 332 10.45 -13.24 -26.94
N ASP A 333 9.87 -12.23 -27.58
CA ASP A 333 10.56 -11.26 -28.43
C ASP A 333 11.17 -10.07 -27.65
N LYS A 334 11.09 -10.07 -26.31
CA LYS A 334 11.49 -8.96 -25.41
C LYS A 334 10.79 -7.62 -25.67
N SER A 335 9.76 -7.59 -26.52
CA SER A 335 8.87 -6.43 -26.66
C SER A 335 8.08 -6.20 -25.37
N THR A 336 7.62 -4.98 -25.13
CA THR A 336 6.73 -4.64 -24.01
C THR A 336 5.29 -4.51 -24.49
N TYR A 337 4.35 -5.23 -23.88
CA TYR A 337 2.92 -4.96 -24.12
C TYR A 337 2.55 -3.58 -23.58
N ASN A 338 1.90 -2.76 -24.41
CA ASN A 338 1.38 -1.44 -24.02
C ASN A 338 0.02 -1.49 -23.28
N LYS A 339 -0.47 -2.68 -22.91
CA LYS A 339 -1.81 -2.93 -22.36
C LYS A 339 -1.75 -3.74 -21.07
N THR A 340 -2.80 -3.62 -20.26
CA THR A 340 -2.92 -4.35 -18.99
C THR A 340 -3.08 -5.85 -19.12
N PHE A 341 -2.65 -6.50 -18.05
CA PHE A 341 -2.64 -7.93 -17.83
C PHE A 341 -3.21 -8.21 -16.44
N TYR A 342 -4.22 -9.08 -16.36
CA TYR A 342 -4.73 -9.57 -15.08
C TYR A 342 -5.14 -11.04 -15.18
N PHE A 343 -4.99 -11.77 -14.06
CA PHE A 343 -5.44 -13.14 -13.91
C PHE A 343 -6.94 -13.22 -13.61
N ASP A 344 -7.64 -14.13 -14.28
CA ASP A 344 -8.98 -14.54 -13.89
C ASP A 344 -8.89 -15.75 -12.95
N PHE A 345 -8.97 -15.50 -11.65
CA PHE A 345 -8.87 -16.54 -10.62
C PHE A 345 -10.01 -17.57 -10.68
N LYS A 346 -11.09 -17.32 -11.45
CA LYS A 346 -12.20 -18.26 -11.71
C LYS A 346 -11.77 -19.52 -12.44
N LEU A 347 -10.90 -19.35 -13.45
CA LEU A 347 -10.62 -20.39 -14.44
C LEU A 347 -9.55 -21.38 -14.00
N ARG A 348 -9.06 -21.28 -12.76
CA ARG A 348 -7.94 -22.08 -12.26
C ARG A 348 -8.38 -23.48 -11.85
N GLU A 349 -8.24 -24.43 -12.76
CA GLU A 349 -8.39 -25.86 -12.50
C GLU A 349 -7.34 -26.36 -11.49
N ARG A 350 -7.79 -26.87 -10.33
CA ARG A 350 -6.90 -27.28 -9.22
C ARG A 350 -5.98 -28.46 -9.57
N HIS A 351 -6.34 -29.29 -10.55
CA HIS A 351 -5.65 -30.52 -10.90
C HIS A 351 -4.43 -30.33 -11.82
N VAL A 352 -4.19 -29.10 -12.31
CA VAL A 352 -3.17 -28.80 -13.35
C VAL A 352 -1.82 -28.40 -12.73
N VAL A 353 -1.80 -27.92 -11.48
CA VAL A 353 -0.57 -27.45 -10.82
C VAL A 353 0.02 -28.55 -9.93
N PRO A 354 1.29 -28.99 -10.14
CA PRO A 354 1.85 -30.08 -9.37
C PRO A 354 2.07 -29.70 -7.90
N THR A 355 1.50 -30.48 -6.99
CA THR A 355 1.70 -30.35 -5.53
C THR A 355 3.16 -30.40 -5.12
N ASP A 356 3.96 -31.18 -5.84
CA ASP A 356 5.34 -31.52 -5.47
C ASP A 356 6.37 -30.50 -6.01
N HIS A 357 5.94 -29.52 -6.81
CA HIS A 357 6.81 -28.61 -7.56
C HIS A 357 6.47 -27.15 -7.25
N PHE A 358 6.67 -26.75 -5.99
CA PHE A 358 6.19 -25.49 -5.42
C PHE A 358 6.71 -24.19 -6.07
N TRP A 359 7.66 -24.28 -7.00
CA TRP A 359 8.15 -23.13 -7.79
C TRP A 359 7.37 -22.93 -9.11
N ILE A 360 6.46 -23.84 -9.45
CA ILE A 360 5.62 -23.79 -10.63
C ILE A 360 4.20 -23.40 -10.23
N ASP A 361 3.60 -22.46 -10.95
CA ASP A 361 2.18 -22.13 -10.85
C ASP A 361 1.61 -21.83 -12.25
N ILE A 362 0.32 -22.07 -12.42
CA ILE A 362 -0.44 -21.78 -13.64
C ILE A 362 -1.63 -20.89 -13.27
N GLN A 363 -1.81 -19.84 -14.07
CA GLN A 363 -2.91 -18.89 -13.95
C GLN A 363 -3.41 -18.55 -15.36
N PHE A 364 -4.71 -18.34 -15.50
CA PHE A 364 -5.30 -17.91 -16.76
C PHE A 364 -5.42 -16.39 -16.75
N ALA A 365 -4.83 -15.73 -17.76
CA ALA A 365 -4.85 -14.28 -17.89
C ALA A 365 -5.79 -13.85 -19.02
N LYS A 366 -6.42 -12.68 -18.90
CA LYS A 366 -7.16 -12.07 -20.01
C LYS A 366 -6.28 -11.04 -20.71
N ILE A 367 -5.96 -11.27 -21.99
CA ILE A 367 -5.08 -10.43 -22.81
C ILE A 367 -5.79 -10.09 -24.12
N ASN A 368 -6.06 -8.80 -24.38
CA ASN A 368 -6.86 -8.35 -25.54
C ASN A 368 -8.21 -9.08 -25.67
N ASP A 369 -8.91 -9.25 -24.55
CA ASP A 369 -10.15 -10.04 -24.42
C ASP A 369 -10.06 -11.55 -24.71
N ALA A 370 -8.92 -12.08 -25.15
CA ALA A 370 -8.67 -13.52 -25.24
C ALA A 370 -8.12 -14.07 -23.91
N PHE A 371 -8.53 -15.28 -23.52
CA PHE A 371 -7.92 -15.98 -22.40
C PHE A 371 -6.59 -16.63 -22.82
N ARG A 372 -5.55 -16.51 -22.00
CA ARG A 372 -4.21 -17.08 -22.25
C ARG A 372 -3.72 -17.81 -21.01
N THR A 373 -3.32 -19.06 -21.17
CA THR A 373 -2.68 -19.84 -20.11
C THR A 373 -1.28 -19.31 -19.86
N CYS A 374 -1.02 -18.88 -18.62
CA CYS A 374 0.26 -18.33 -18.19
C CYS A 374 0.92 -19.27 -17.17
N ILE A 375 2.21 -19.50 -17.33
CA ILE A 375 3.04 -20.31 -16.45
C ILE A 375 4.13 -19.45 -15.80
N THR A 376 4.42 -19.73 -14.54
CA THR A 376 5.66 -19.35 -13.87
C THR A 376 6.47 -20.58 -13.49
N GLN A 377 7.80 -20.47 -13.53
CA GLN A 377 8.75 -21.48 -13.02
C GLN A 377 9.65 -20.91 -11.92
N ASN A 378 9.31 -19.73 -11.39
CA ASN A 378 10.04 -19.02 -10.34
C ASN A 378 9.11 -18.48 -9.24
N ASN A 379 8.05 -19.22 -8.93
CA ASN A 379 7.03 -18.90 -7.91
C ASN A 379 6.36 -17.53 -8.14
N GLY A 380 6.06 -17.21 -9.40
CA GLY A 380 5.32 -16.03 -9.81
C GLY A 380 6.13 -14.73 -9.84
N TYR A 381 7.46 -14.80 -9.75
CA TYR A 381 8.31 -13.63 -9.93
C TYR A 381 8.28 -13.10 -11.37
N SER A 382 8.24 -14.01 -12.35
CA SER A 382 7.88 -13.71 -13.73
C SER A 382 7.03 -14.81 -14.35
N TRP A 383 6.27 -14.44 -15.37
CA TRP A 383 5.29 -15.26 -16.06
C TRP A 383 5.52 -15.23 -17.56
N THR A 384 5.22 -16.34 -18.22
CA THR A 384 5.22 -16.47 -19.69
C THR A 384 3.88 -17.05 -20.12
N HIS A 385 3.40 -16.73 -21.32
CA HIS A 385 2.23 -17.41 -21.90
C HIS A 385 2.67 -18.63 -22.68
N LEU A 386 1.79 -19.64 -22.70
CA LEU A 386 1.93 -20.79 -23.59
C LEU A 386 1.48 -20.40 -25.01
N PRO A 387 2.09 -20.96 -26.07
CA PRO A 387 1.63 -20.75 -27.43
C PRO A 387 0.30 -21.48 -27.70
N MET A 388 -0.52 -20.94 -28.60
CA MET A 388 -1.76 -21.57 -29.10
C MET A 388 -2.76 -22.00 -28.02
N ASP A 389 -3.27 -21.04 -27.22
CA ASP A 389 -4.43 -21.21 -26.31
C ASP A 389 -4.45 -22.54 -25.53
N ALA A 390 -3.27 -22.91 -25.04
CA ALA A 390 -2.95 -24.21 -24.48
C ALA A 390 -3.73 -24.50 -23.19
N SER A 391 -4.79 -25.29 -23.29
CA SER A 391 -5.51 -25.85 -22.12
C SER A 391 -4.85 -27.14 -21.64
N ASN A 392 -5.26 -27.61 -20.46
CA ASN A 392 -4.91 -28.93 -19.91
C ASN A 392 -3.38 -29.22 -19.90
N VAL A 393 -2.63 -28.41 -19.16
CA VAL A 393 -1.17 -28.48 -19.10
C VAL A 393 -0.71 -29.58 -18.15
N ILE A 394 0.16 -30.47 -18.60
CA ILE A 394 0.80 -31.51 -17.78
C ILE A 394 2.29 -31.21 -17.62
N PHE A 395 2.80 -31.50 -16.43
CA PHE A 395 4.23 -31.51 -16.15
C PHE A 395 4.78 -32.93 -16.04
N LEU A 396 5.79 -33.22 -16.85
CA LEU A 396 6.57 -34.46 -16.86
C LEU A 396 8.04 -34.17 -16.52
N ASN A 397 8.82 -35.23 -16.25
CA ASN A 397 10.24 -35.16 -15.88
C ASN A 397 10.48 -34.07 -14.82
N SER A 398 9.68 -34.14 -13.75
CA SER A 398 9.74 -33.34 -12.53
C SER A 398 9.67 -31.83 -12.78
N GLY A 399 8.61 -31.40 -13.47
CA GLY A 399 8.34 -29.98 -13.75
C GLY A 399 9.12 -29.40 -14.94
N THR A 400 10.03 -30.16 -15.55
CA THR A 400 10.93 -29.64 -16.60
C THR A 400 10.42 -29.84 -18.02
N VAL A 401 9.52 -30.82 -18.23
CA VAL A 401 8.83 -31.04 -19.51
C VAL A 401 7.40 -30.58 -19.37
N ILE A 402 6.95 -29.75 -20.31
CA ILE A 402 5.60 -29.19 -20.34
C ILE A 402 4.90 -29.79 -21.54
N VAL A 403 3.70 -30.35 -21.34
CA VAL A 403 2.87 -30.95 -22.39
C VAL A 403 1.48 -30.31 -22.32
N SER A 404 0.88 -29.99 -23.46
CA SER A 404 -0.52 -29.57 -23.55
C SER A 404 -1.15 -30.10 -24.83
N VAL A 405 -2.44 -30.42 -24.78
CA VAL A 405 -3.24 -30.75 -25.96
C VAL A 405 -3.98 -29.49 -26.39
N VAL A 406 -3.88 -29.11 -27.66
CA VAL A 406 -4.66 -27.99 -28.22
C VAL A 406 -5.79 -28.56 -29.07
N PRO A 407 -7.05 -28.59 -28.58
CA PRO A 407 -8.15 -29.32 -29.24
C PRO A 407 -8.44 -28.78 -30.65
N GLU A 408 -8.46 -27.46 -30.78
CA GLU A 408 -8.78 -26.73 -32.02
C GLU A 408 -7.91 -27.17 -33.21
N TYR A 409 -6.59 -27.29 -32.98
CA TYR A 409 -5.61 -27.66 -34.00
C TYR A 409 -5.29 -29.17 -34.02
N ARG A 410 -5.85 -29.96 -33.08
CA ARG A 410 -5.70 -31.42 -32.97
C ARG A 410 -4.24 -31.88 -32.80
N ILE A 411 -3.44 -31.02 -32.16
CA ILE A 411 -2.03 -31.24 -31.88
C ILE A 411 -1.80 -31.36 -30.37
N VAL A 412 -0.80 -32.13 -29.99
CA VAL A 412 -0.10 -31.94 -28.72
C VAL A 412 1.09 -31.04 -28.99
N ILE A 413 1.23 -30.04 -28.13
CA ILE A 413 2.43 -29.19 -28.05
C ILE A 413 3.20 -29.60 -26.80
N TYR A 414 4.53 -29.62 -26.90
CA TYR A 414 5.38 -29.88 -25.74
C TYR A 414 6.70 -29.12 -25.82
N SER A 415 7.21 -28.77 -24.65
CA SER A 415 8.52 -28.16 -24.46
C SER A 415 9.37 -29.09 -23.60
N LEU A 416 10.61 -29.35 -24.04
CA LEU A 416 11.60 -30.15 -23.30
C LEU A 416 12.56 -29.27 -22.47
N ASP A 417 12.46 -27.94 -22.64
CA ASP A 417 13.45 -26.93 -22.25
C ASP A 417 12.87 -25.78 -21.42
N GLY A 418 11.72 -26.00 -20.76
CA GLY A 418 11.09 -25.04 -19.86
C GLY A 418 10.42 -23.87 -20.59
N ALA A 419 9.48 -24.18 -21.46
CA ALA A 419 8.69 -23.25 -22.28
C ALA A 419 9.47 -22.38 -23.30
N LYS A 420 10.80 -22.56 -23.45
CA LYS A 420 11.63 -21.79 -24.38
C LYS A 420 11.39 -22.17 -25.84
N THR A 421 11.33 -23.46 -26.14
CA THR A 421 10.97 -23.97 -27.48
C THR A 421 9.83 -24.97 -27.40
N TRP A 422 9.06 -25.03 -28.48
CA TRP A 422 7.83 -25.81 -28.56
C TRP A 422 7.85 -26.71 -29.80
N ILE A 423 7.60 -27.99 -29.58
CA ILE A 423 7.45 -29.02 -30.60
C ILE A 423 5.97 -29.36 -30.70
N ASN A 424 5.43 -29.42 -31.91
CA ASN A 424 4.04 -29.84 -32.14
C ASN A 424 3.98 -31.21 -32.82
N HIS A 425 2.95 -31.99 -32.48
CA HIS A 425 2.69 -33.30 -33.07
C HIS A 425 1.18 -33.53 -33.20
N ARG A 426 0.71 -33.97 -34.37
CA ARG A 426 -0.72 -34.26 -34.59
C ARG A 426 -1.06 -35.62 -34.00
N ILE A 427 -2.08 -35.66 -33.14
CA ILE A 427 -2.45 -36.84 -32.34
C ILE A 427 -3.72 -37.51 -32.87
N TYR A 428 -4.56 -36.76 -33.59
CA TYR A 428 -5.91 -37.18 -34.01
C TYR A 428 -6.16 -37.07 -35.50
N GLY A 429 -7.15 -37.83 -35.97
CA GLY A 429 -7.76 -37.71 -37.29
C GLY A 429 -8.80 -36.60 -37.38
N THR A 430 -9.83 -36.82 -38.19
CA THR A 430 -10.97 -35.91 -38.33
C THR A 430 -12.08 -36.27 -37.33
N ASP A 431 -12.65 -35.25 -36.67
CA ASP A 431 -13.89 -35.32 -35.88
C ASP A 431 -13.82 -36.11 -34.56
N ILE A 432 -12.79 -35.81 -33.75
CA ILE A 432 -12.59 -36.38 -32.41
C ILE A 432 -12.73 -35.26 -31.34
N HIS A 433 -13.47 -35.54 -30.27
CA HIS A 433 -13.66 -34.69 -29.09
C HIS A 433 -12.66 -35.08 -27.98
N LEU A 434 -12.12 -34.09 -27.24
CA LEU A 434 -11.17 -34.33 -26.15
C LEU A 434 -11.93 -34.53 -24.83
N GLU A 435 -11.69 -35.65 -24.15
CA GLU A 435 -12.38 -36.00 -22.90
C GLU A 435 -11.50 -35.77 -21.66
N TYR A 436 -10.22 -36.16 -21.72
CA TYR A 436 -9.31 -36.02 -20.57
C TYR A 436 -7.84 -35.93 -21.00
N VAL A 437 -7.04 -35.25 -20.17
CA VAL A 437 -5.60 -35.07 -20.33
C VAL A 437 -4.99 -35.11 -18.93
N GLY A 438 -4.04 -36.01 -18.68
CA GLY A 438 -3.44 -36.14 -17.35
C GLY A 438 -2.11 -36.88 -17.31
N LYS A 439 -1.53 -36.93 -16.11
CA LYS A 439 -0.27 -37.60 -15.78
C LYS A 439 -0.56 -38.97 -15.13
N PHE A 440 0.32 -39.95 -15.34
CA PHE A 440 0.29 -41.19 -14.56
C PHE A 440 0.89 -40.98 -13.16
N VAL A 441 0.26 -41.57 -12.14
CA VAL A 441 0.82 -41.57 -10.77
C VAL A 441 1.94 -42.61 -10.71
N GLY A 442 3.12 -42.22 -10.22
CA GLY A 442 4.32 -43.07 -10.18
C GLY A 442 5.18 -43.04 -11.45
N ASP A 443 4.63 -42.72 -12.63
CA ASP A 443 5.39 -42.58 -13.88
C ASP A 443 5.44 -41.12 -14.36
N ASP A 444 6.60 -40.50 -14.15
CA ASP A 444 6.86 -39.09 -14.46
C ASP A 444 7.20 -38.83 -15.94
N LEU A 445 7.23 -39.86 -16.80
CA LEU A 445 7.55 -39.73 -18.23
C LEU A 445 6.38 -40.07 -19.16
N LYS A 446 5.21 -40.43 -18.62
CA LYS A 446 4.01 -40.76 -19.39
C LYS A 446 2.88 -39.77 -19.15
N ALA A 447 2.23 -39.35 -20.24
CA ALA A 447 0.98 -38.62 -20.23
C ALA A 447 -0.13 -39.47 -20.85
N LEU A 448 -1.34 -39.36 -20.30
CA LEU A 448 -2.57 -39.93 -20.86
C LEU A 448 -3.38 -38.84 -21.56
N VAL A 449 -3.88 -39.17 -22.74
CA VAL A 449 -4.81 -38.35 -23.51
C VAL A 449 -5.99 -39.23 -23.92
N VAL A 450 -7.19 -38.91 -23.42
CA VAL A 450 -8.44 -39.64 -23.72
C VAL A 450 -9.32 -38.79 -24.63
N ALA A 451 -9.85 -39.40 -25.69
CA ALA A 451 -10.65 -38.69 -26.68
C ALA A 451 -11.71 -39.61 -27.32
N ARG A 452 -12.87 -39.05 -27.64
CA ARG A 452 -14.04 -39.77 -28.18
C ARG A 452 -14.31 -39.39 -29.64
N ASP A 453 -14.62 -40.36 -30.47
CA ASP A 453 -15.10 -40.16 -31.85
C ASP A 453 -16.61 -40.44 -31.90
N SER A 454 -17.39 -39.36 -32.04
CA SER A 454 -18.86 -39.38 -32.07
C SER A 454 -19.45 -39.97 -33.36
N ARG A 455 -18.64 -40.27 -34.39
CA ARG A 455 -19.09 -40.94 -35.61
C ARG A 455 -18.88 -42.46 -35.57
N THR A 456 -17.84 -42.91 -34.88
CA THR A 456 -17.50 -44.34 -34.81
C THR A 456 -17.80 -44.99 -33.47
N ASN A 457 -18.32 -44.24 -32.49
CA ASN A 457 -18.59 -44.68 -31.11
C ASN A 457 -17.35 -45.32 -30.48
N LYS A 458 -16.21 -44.63 -30.59
CA LYS A 458 -14.92 -45.10 -30.09
C LYS A 458 -14.31 -44.15 -29.09
N LEU A 459 -13.83 -44.72 -27.98
CA LEU A 459 -13.05 -44.03 -26.97
C LEU A 459 -11.59 -44.47 -27.11
N TYR A 460 -10.71 -43.50 -27.38
CA TYR A 460 -9.28 -43.70 -27.56
C TYR A 460 -8.53 -43.27 -26.31
N PHE A 461 -7.78 -44.19 -25.71
CA PHE A 461 -6.79 -43.90 -24.65
C PHE A 461 -5.40 -43.91 -25.30
N LYS A 462 -4.87 -42.71 -25.53
CA LYS A 462 -3.55 -42.50 -26.13
C LYS A 462 -2.52 -42.22 -25.04
N ILE A 463 -1.55 -43.10 -24.90
CA ILE A 463 -0.44 -42.96 -23.97
C ILE A 463 0.74 -42.34 -24.72
N LEU A 464 1.22 -41.19 -24.24
CA LEU A 464 2.40 -40.50 -24.74
C LEU A 464 3.57 -40.80 -23.81
N ASP A 465 4.47 -41.67 -24.27
CA ASP A 465 5.62 -42.17 -23.52
C ASP A 465 6.90 -41.49 -23.99
N PHE A 466 7.46 -40.64 -23.12
CA PHE A 466 8.68 -39.85 -23.39
C PHE A 466 9.96 -40.58 -22.99
N SER A 467 9.89 -41.86 -22.55
CA SER A 467 11.06 -42.63 -22.09
C SER A 467 12.13 -42.82 -23.17
N ASN A 468 11.74 -42.79 -24.45
CA ASN A 468 12.66 -42.86 -25.59
C ASN A 468 13.47 -41.57 -25.81
N ILE A 469 13.02 -40.43 -25.29
CA ILE A 469 13.70 -39.14 -25.37
C ILE A 469 14.71 -39.00 -24.21
N PHE A 470 14.39 -39.54 -23.04
CA PHE A 470 15.17 -39.38 -21.80
C PHE A 470 16.00 -40.64 -21.46
N THR A 471 16.90 -41.03 -22.36
CA THR A 471 17.66 -42.29 -22.28
C THR A 471 18.79 -42.33 -21.24
N SER A 472 19.21 -41.17 -20.71
CA SER A 472 20.28 -41.09 -19.70
C SER A 472 19.91 -40.17 -18.55
N ALA A 473 20.41 -40.48 -17.35
CA ALA A 473 20.14 -39.73 -16.13
C ALA A 473 21.10 -38.55 -15.94
N CYS A 474 20.62 -37.50 -15.26
CA CYS A 474 21.42 -36.32 -14.93
C CYS A 474 22.56 -36.65 -13.93
N LYS A 475 23.78 -36.18 -14.22
CA LYS A 475 24.90 -36.15 -13.27
C LYS A 475 24.77 -34.97 -12.30
N SER A 476 25.46 -35.02 -11.15
CA SER A 476 25.40 -33.98 -10.09
C SER A 476 25.75 -32.56 -10.56
N GLU A 477 26.59 -32.44 -11.58
CA GLU A 477 27.03 -31.18 -12.21
C GLU A 477 26.01 -30.61 -13.20
N GLU A 478 25.04 -31.42 -13.65
CA GLU A 478 24.04 -31.06 -14.67
C GLU A 478 22.73 -30.50 -14.06
N TYR A 479 22.75 -30.27 -12.74
CA TYR A 479 21.68 -29.64 -11.97
C TYR A 479 21.97 -28.15 -11.78
N LEU A 480 21.04 -27.31 -12.21
CA LEU A 480 21.05 -25.88 -11.95
C LEU A 480 20.44 -25.61 -10.57
N GLN A 481 21.04 -24.69 -9.81
CA GLN A 481 20.59 -24.32 -8.48
C GLN A 481 20.37 -22.80 -8.41
N TRP A 482 19.21 -22.38 -7.91
CA TRP A 482 18.86 -20.96 -7.80
C TRP A 482 18.01 -20.66 -6.56
N PRO A 483 18.09 -19.44 -6.00
CA PRO A 483 17.27 -19.03 -4.88
C PRO A 483 15.83 -18.68 -5.30
N LEU A 484 14.85 -19.06 -4.48
CA LEU A 484 13.45 -18.70 -4.67
C LEU A 484 13.25 -17.18 -4.48
N HIS A 485 12.81 -16.48 -5.51
CA HIS A 485 12.61 -15.03 -5.46
C HIS A 485 11.48 -14.61 -4.49
N ARG A 486 11.79 -13.66 -3.60
CA ARG A 486 10.85 -13.06 -2.63
C ARG A 486 10.84 -11.53 -2.73
N SER A 487 9.82 -10.92 -2.15
CA SER A 487 9.68 -9.47 -1.98
C SER A 487 10.94 -8.91 -1.31
N HIS A 488 11.53 -7.85 -1.87
CA HIS A 488 12.78 -7.21 -1.42
C HIS A 488 14.03 -8.11 -1.34
N GLY A 489 14.00 -9.42 -1.62
CA GLY A 489 15.11 -10.30 -1.28
C GLY A 489 14.94 -11.77 -1.64
N PHE A 490 15.58 -12.60 -0.81
CA PHE A 490 15.51 -14.05 -0.90
C PHE A 490 15.33 -14.71 0.49
N CYS A 491 15.68 -14.04 1.61
CA CYS A 491 15.37 -14.50 2.98
C CYS A 491 13.85 -14.43 3.22
N TYR A 492 13.26 -15.51 3.72
CA TYR A 492 11.92 -15.52 4.33
C TYR A 492 12.02 -16.32 5.63
N GLN A 493 11.61 -15.74 6.77
CA GLN A 493 11.74 -16.36 8.10
C GLN A 493 13.16 -16.89 8.43
N GLY A 494 14.22 -16.34 7.83
CA GLY A 494 15.60 -16.77 8.07
C GLY A 494 16.21 -17.77 7.10
N THR A 495 15.48 -18.20 6.07
CA THR A 495 16.00 -19.16 5.09
C THR A 495 15.94 -18.60 3.68
N ILE A 496 16.93 -18.98 2.86
CA ILE A 496 16.76 -19.04 1.41
C ILE A 496 16.37 -20.47 1.05
N LEU A 497 15.26 -20.60 0.34
CA LEU A 497 14.89 -21.84 -0.33
C LEU A 497 15.68 -21.92 -1.64
N LEU A 498 16.68 -22.81 -1.70
CA LEU A 498 17.43 -23.09 -2.92
C LEU A 498 16.75 -24.24 -3.65
N ILE A 499 16.22 -23.94 -4.84
CA ILE A 499 15.69 -24.94 -5.77
C ILE A 499 16.87 -25.55 -6.51
N LYS A 500 16.93 -26.88 -6.58
CA LYS A 500 17.89 -27.61 -7.41
C LYS A 500 17.16 -28.59 -8.33
N THR A 501 17.27 -28.38 -9.64
CA THR A 501 16.65 -29.23 -10.66
C THR A 501 17.53 -29.27 -11.93
N ARG A 502 17.19 -30.13 -12.90
CA ARG A 502 17.92 -30.28 -14.17
C ARG A 502 17.98 -28.95 -14.92
N ASP A 503 19.14 -28.62 -15.50
CA ASP A 503 19.22 -27.55 -16.50
C ASP A 503 18.28 -27.86 -17.68
N PRO A 504 17.26 -27.03 -17.97
CA PRO A 504 16.30 -27.29 -19.03
C PRO A 504 16.95 -27.57 -20.41
N THR A 505 18.14 -27.05 -20.70
CA THR A 505 18.83 -27.30 -21.99
C THR A 505 19.34 -28.73 -22.16
N ASN A 506 19.49 -29.51 -21.07
CA ASN A 506 20.05 -30.86 -21.10
C ASN A 506 18.95 -31.93 -21.19
N ILE A 507 18.72 -32.53 -22.35
CA ILE A 507 17.68 -33.57 -22.56
C ILE A 507 18.08 -34.88 -21.85
N LYS A 508 17.77 -34.98 -20.55
CA LYS A 508 18.07 -36.12 -19.67
C LYS A 508 16.98 -36.36 -18.62
N GLN A 509 16.91 -37.58 -18.09
CA GLN A 509 15.98 -37.98 -17.05
C GLN A 509 16.42 -37.43 -15.68
N LEU A 510 15.48 -36.84 -14.92
CA LEU A 510 15.66 -36.59 -13.50
C LEU A 510 15.41 -37.90 -12.73
N ARG A 511 16.38 -38.36 -11.92
CA ARG A 511 16.25 -39.60 -11.11
C ARG A 511 15.97 -39.34 -9.62
N LEU A 512 15.88 -38.09 -9.23
CA LEU A 512 15.67 -37.64 -7.85
C LEU A 512 14.60 -36.56 -7.87
N ASN A 513 13.55 -36.73 -7.07
CA ASN A 513 12.64 -35.64 -6.73
C ASN A 513 13.48 -34.44 -6.30
N ALA A 514 13.15 -33.24 -6.80
CA ALA A 514 13.95 -32.04 -6.61
C ALA A 514 14.27 -31.82 -5.13
N ARG A 515 15.56 -31.87 -4.78
CA ARG A 515 15.97 -31.63 -3.39
C ARG A 515 15.91 -30.13 -3.12
N VAL A 516 14.90 -29.72 -2.36
CA VAL A 516 14.91 -28.43 -1.68
C VAL A 516 16.05 -28.48 -0.68
N GLN A 517 17.02 -27.58 -0.84
CA GLN A 517 18.04 -27.37 0.17
C GLN A 517 17.73 -26.06 0.87
N GLU A 518 17.24 -26.15 2.11
CA GLU A 518 17.14 -24.99 2.97
C GLU A 518 18.55 -24.54 3.36
N MET A 519 18.89 -23.30 3.03
CA MET A 519 20.12 -22.67 3.51
C MET A 519 19.74 -21.50 4.40
N ILE A 520 20.06 -21.62 5.70
CA ILE A 520 20.00 -20.50 6.63
C ILE A 520 21.03 -19.47 6.17
N LEU A 521 20.63 -18.21 6.09
CA LEU A 521 21.52 -17.14 5.64
C LEU A 521 21.57 -16.00 6.65
N THR A 522 22.79 -15.63 7.01
CA THR A 522 23.15 -14.46 7.80
C THR A 522 23.05 -13.19 6.96
N GLY A 523 22.54 -12.09 7.53
CA GLY A 523 22.72 -10.75 6.94
C GLY A 523 21.68 -10.26 5.91
N GLN A 524 20.39 -10.54 6.11
CA GLN A 524 19.31 -9.77 5.49
C GLN A 524 18.42 -9.09 6.55
N PRO A 525 17.84 -7.90 6.25
CA PRO A 525 17.10 -7.13 7.26
C PRO A 525 15.82 -7.85 7.71
N PHE A 526 15.54 -7.72 9.00
CA PHE A 526 14.47 -8.42 9.73
C PHE A 526 13.11 -8.48 9.02
N SER A 527 12.48 -9.65 9.05
CA SER A 527 11.06 -9.77 8.71
C SER A 527 10.20 -9.39 9.92
N LYS A 528 9.70 -8.14 9.93
CA LYS A 528 8.70 -7.64 10.89
C LYS A 528 7.30 -7.65 10.25
N ARG A 529 6.26 -7.95 11.03
CA ARG A 529 4.81 -7.85 10.69
C ARG A 529 4.19 -6.60 11.32
N SER A 530 2.99 -6.20 10.89
CA SER A 530 2.18 -5.18 11.58
C SER A 530 1.51 -5.76 12.84
N ARG A 531 1.48 -4.98 13.92
CA ARG A 531 0.74 -5.28 15.16
C ARG A 531 -0.77 -5.13 14.94
N PHE A 532 -1.58 -5.76 15.78
CA PHE A 532 -3.02 -5.51 15.82
C PHE A 532 -3.34 -4.01 15.98
N ASN A 533 -4.44 -3.56 15.36
CA ASN A 533 -4.79 -2.16 15.07
C ASN A 533 -3.84 -1.41 14.11
N TYR A 534 -2.82 -2.05 13.55
CA TYR A 534 -1.98 -1.50 12.48
C TYR A 534 -2.11 -2.36 11.21
N PHE A 535 -1.85 -1.78 10.05
CA PHE A 535 -1.76 -2.49 8.79
C PHE A 535 -0.45 -2.14 8.05
N SER A 536 -0.08 -2.96 7.08
CA SER A 536 1.12 -2.71 6.28
C SER A 536 0.81 -1.77 5.12
N LEU A 537 1.58 -0.69 5.00
CA LEU A 537 1.64 0.19 3.84
C LEU A 537 3.06 0.09 3.27
N ASP A 538 3.26 -0.86 2.37
CA ASP A 538 4.57 -1.34 1.92
C ASP A 538 5.47 -1.74 3.09
N ASP A 539 6.66 -1.14 3.23
CA ASP A 539 7.58 -1.46 4.32
C ASP A 539 7.15 -0.86 5.69
N LEU A 540 6.16 0.05 5.71
CA LEU A 540 5.69 0.75 6.90
C LEU A 540 4.52 0.04 7.59
N CYS A 541 4.51 0.07 8.93
CA CYS A 541 3.35 -0.34 9.74
C CYS A 541 2.65 0.90 10.29
N VAL A 542 1.38 1.07 9.95
CA VAL A 542 0.64 2.32 10.15
C VAL A 542 -0.73 2.03 10.76
N LEU A 543 -1.25 2.96 11.56
CA LEU A 543 -2.50 2.74 12.31
C LEU A 543 -3.67 2.48 11.34
N ASP A 544 -4.50 1.48 11.64
CA ASP A 544 -5.66 1.17 10.81
C ASP A 544 -6.75 2.25 10.99
N PRO A 545 -7.28 2.86 9.90
CA PRO A 545 -8.44 3.74 9.90
C PRO A 545 -9.66 3.27 10.72
N ASN A 546 -9.79 1.96 10.92
CA ASN A 546 -10.86 1.32 11.68
C ASN A 546 -10.47 1.04 13.15
N SER A 547 -9.33 1.53 13.62
CA SER A 547 -8.98 1.50 15.05
C SER A 547 -9.67 2.64 15.80
N ASP A 548 -10.11 2.31 17.00
CA ASP A 548 -10.53 3.19 18.10
C ASP A 548 -9.40 3.93 18.81
N LYS A 549 -8.13 3.60 18.55
CA LYS A 549 -6.99 4.24 19.21
C LYS A 549 -6.72 5.61 18.61
N THR A 550 -6.71 6.63 19.47
CA THR A 550 -6.03 7.90 19.18
C THR A 550 -4.53 7.75 19.39
N GLU A 551 -3.73 8.49 18.62
CA GLU A 551 -2.27 8.47 18.70
C GLU A 551 -1.76 9.01 20.04
N GLU A 552 -1.39 8.11 20.94
CA GLU A 552 -0.47 8.42 22.05
C GLU A 552 0.70 7.43 22.02
N PRO A 553 1.92 7.89 21.70
CA PRO A 553 3.14 7.21 22.10
C PRO A 553 3.19 7.17 23.63
N TYR A 554 3.27 5.96 24.20
CA TYR A 554 3.34 5.79 25.65
C TYR A 554 4.65 6.39 26.19
N LYS A 555 4.58 7.25 27.21
CA LYS A 555 5.78 7.78 27.88
C LYS A 555 6.53 6.63 28.57
N CYS A 556 7.82 6.45 28.25
CA CYS A 556 8.70 5.60 29.05
C CYS A 556 8.92 6.25 30.43
N ASP A 557 8.48 5.60 31.51
CA ASP A 557 8.87 5.97 32.87
C ASP A 557 10.33 5.59 33.14
N SER A 558 11.04 6.45 33.88
CA SER A 558 12.46 6.27 34.19
C SER A 558 12.72 5.00 35.00
N GLY A 559 13.35 4.01 34.35
CA GLY A 559 13.73 2.73 34.96
C GLY A 559 12.80 1.55 34.64
N SER A 560 11.87 1.68 33.69
CA SER A 560 11.04 0.57 33.21
C SER A 560 11.55 -0.02 31.88
N HIS A 561 11.28 -1.30 31.66
CA HIS A 561 11.75 -2.08 30.52
C HIS A 561 10.56 -2.76 29.81
N PHE A 562 10.31 -2.47 28.52
CA PHE A 562 9.28 -3.17 27.74
C PHE A 562 9.83 -4.04 26.60
N SER A 563 9.44 -5.32 26.58
CA SER A 563 9.81 -6.21 25.47
C SER A 563 8.89 -6.02 24.25
N SER A 564 9.51 -5.81 23.10
CA SER A 564 8.97 -5.88 21.72
C SER A 564 8.47 -4.58 21.06
N SER A 565 9.06 -4.34 19.88
CA SER A 565 8.63 -3.52 18.73
C SER A 565 8.71 -1.99 18.80
N HIS A 566 9.46 -1.43 17.82
CA HIS A 566 9.21 -0.08 17.28
C HIS A 566 7.72 0.07 16.93
N ALA A 567 7.19 1.28 17.04
CA ALA A 567 5.77 1.58 16.88
C ALA A 567 5.12 0.83 15.69
N GLY A 568 4.09 0.03 15.99
CA GLY A 568 3.28 -0.67 14.98
C GLY A 568 3.83 -2.00 14.44
N TYR A 569 5.05 -2.43 14.77
CA TYR A 569 5.63 -3.69 14.27
C TYR A 569 5.48 -4.87 15.26
N VAL A 570 5.80 -6.09 14.82
CA VAL A 570 6.06 -7.30 15.64
C VAL A 570 7.16 -8.11 14.95
N LYS A 571 8.08 -8.73 15.71
CA LYS A 571 9.09 -9.65 15.15
C LYS A 571 8.41 -10.98 14.82
N ILE A 572 8.61 -11.49 13.61
CA ILE A 572 8.06 -12.80 13.22
C ILE A 572 8.67 -13.89 14.13
N PRO A 573 7.87 -14.65 14.89
CA PRO A 573 8.36 -15.83 15.60
C PRO A 573 8.91 -16.80 14.56
N TYR A 574 10.00 -17.48 14.88
CA TYR A 574 10.79 -18.33 13.98
C TYR A 574 11.68 -17.63 12.93
N ASP A 575 11.78 -16.29 12.89
CA ASP A 575 12.76 -15.62 11.99
C ASP A 575 14.21 -15.94 12.41
N LYS A 576 14.90 -16.73 11.57
CA LYS A 576 16.32 -17.09 11.71
C LYS A 576 17.30 -16.15 10.95
N CYS A 577 16.86 -15.05 10.28
CA CYS A 577 17.75 -14.14 9.50
C CYS A 577 18.68 -13.38 10.48
N ASN A 578 19.75 -14.01 10.99
CA ASN A 578 20.64 -13.45 12.03
C ASN A 578 21.27 -12.12 11.56
N PRO A 579 21.20 -11.01 12.34
CA PRO A 579 21.70 -9.69 11.95
C PRO A 579 23.23 -9.61 12.04
N SER A 580 23.94 -10.33 11.18
CA SER A 580 25.38 -10.22 10.96
C SER A 580 25.64 -9.53 9.62
N GLU A 581 26.58 -8.56 9.60
CA GLU A 581 26.97 -7.69 8.47
C GLU A 581 26.07 -6.50 8.10
N LEU A 582 24.87 -6.32 8.68
CA LEU A 582 24.04 -5.12 8.41
C LEU A 582 23.96 -4.09 9.54
N ASN A 583 24.34 -4.45 10.77
CA ASN A 583 24.77 -3.52 11.81
C ASN A 583 25.39 -4.33 12.97
N PRO A 584 26.67 -4.15 13.34
CA PRO A 584 27.20 -4.71 14.60
C PRO A 584 26.39 -4.20 15.80
N ASP A 585 26.01 -2.92 15.75
CA ASP A 585 25.34 -2.20 16.84
C ASP A 585 23.87 -2.63 17.05
N ALA A 586 23.29 -3.39 16.09
CA ALA A 586 21.96 -3.99 16.28
C ALA A 586 21.96 -5.12 17.33
N ILE A 587 23.14 -5.63 17.71
CA ILE A 587 23.31 -6.66 18.74
C ILE A 587 23.50 -6.03 20.13
N ASP A 588 24.08 -4.82 20.22
CA ASP A 588 24.16 -4.09 21.49
C ASP A 588 22.84 -3.38 21.84
N THR A 589 22.04 -2.93 20.86
CA THR A 589 20.68 -2.41 21.10
C THR A 589 19.64 -3.51 21.45
N LEU A 590 20.06 -4.77 21.63
CA LEU A 590 19.17 -5.90 21.88
C LEU A 590 18.76 -6.02 23.37
N ASN A 591 19.36 -5.22 24.26
CA ASN A 591 19.10 -5.22 25.71
C ASN A 591 18.50 -3.92 26.27
N ASP A 592 18.40 -2.82 25.52
CA ASP A 592 17.84 -1.56 26.04
C ASP A 592 16.35 -1.42 25.71
N LEU A 593 15.52 -1.66 26.73
CA LEU A 593 14.06 -1.76 26.58
C LEU A 593 13.30 -0.42 26.67
N CYS A 594 13.99 0.69 26.44
CA CYS A 594 13.46 2.01 26.00
C CYS A 594 14.63 2.73 25.31
N VAL A 595 14.60 2.89 23.98
CA VAL A 595 15.58 3.73 23.28
C VAL A 595 15.07 5.18 23.34
N PRO A 596 15.79 6.11 24.00
CA PRO A 596 15.42 7.52 23.92
C PRO A 596 15.58 8.00 22.47
N ASN A 597 14.51 8.57 21.92
CA ASN A 597 14.41 9.10 20.55
C ASN A 597 14.41 8.02 19.44
N GLU A 598 13.29 7.32 19.23
CA GLU A 598 13.03 6.68 17.93
C GLU A 598 12.76 7.77 16.87
N TYR A 599 13.58 7.82 15.83
CA TYR A 599 13.44 8.77 14.70
C TYR A 599 12.91 8.12 13.43
N THR A 600 12.13 8.88 12.66
CA THR A 600 11.72 8.53 11.29
C THR A 600 12.70 9.08 10.26
N ASP A 601 13.80 8.37 10.00
CA ASP A 601 14.78 8.79 8.99
C ASP A 601 14.35 8.38 7.57
N PHE A 602 13.84 9.32 6.77
CA PHE A 602 13.44 9.08 5.37
C PHE A 602 14.08 10.09 4.40
N LEU A 603 14.66 9.58 3.32
CA LEU A 603 14.97 10.38 2.14
C LEU A 603 13.76 10.44 1.21
N VAL A 604 13.33 11.65 0.85
CA VAL A 604 12.15 11.90 0.02
C VAL A 604 12.58 12.55 -1.29
N LEU A 605 12.29 11.89 -2.41
CA LEU A 605 12.64 12.33 -3.75
C LEU A 605 11.36 12.55 -4.57
N LYS A 606 11.20 13.74 -5.14
CA LYS A 606 10.07 14.04 -6.03
C LYS A 606 10.50 14.03 -7.50
N ALA A 607 9.68 13.39 -8.33
CA ALA A 607 9.69 13.49 -9.79
C ALA A 607 8.30 14.02 -10.25
N PRO A 608 8.12 14.47 -11.51
CA PRO A 608 6.90 15.19 -11.93
C PRO A 608 5.56 14.54 -11.56
N ASN A 609 5.46 13.20 -11.65
CA ASN A 609 4.26 12.43 -11.31
C ASN A 609 4.45 11.42 -10.15
N LYS A 610 5.63 11.38 -9.50
CA LYS A 610 5.97 10.32 -8.52
C LYS A 610 6.73 10.86 -7.31
N ILE A 611 6.45 10.29 -6.14
CA ILE A 611 7.20 10.52 -4.90
C ILE A 611 7.83 9.18 -4.51
N TYR A 612 9.15 9.18 -4.33
CA TYR A 612 9.89 8.04 -3.81
C TYR A 612 10.30 8.33 -2.36
N VAL A 613 9.98 7.43 -1.45
CA VAL A 613 10.45 7.47 -0.07
C VAL A 613 11.40 6.29 0.16
N SER A 614 12.55 6.55 0.77
CA SER A 614 13.55 5.53 1.12
C SER A 614 14.04 5.72 2.55
N GLN A 615 13.81 4.72 3.41
CA GLN A 615 14.19 4.74 4.83
C GLN A 615 15.70 4.62 5.02
N LEU A 616 16.28 5.57 5.74
CA LEU A 616 17.70 5.65 6.10
C LEU A 616 18.06 4.74 7.29
N PRO A 617 19.33 4.30 7.42
CA PRO A 617 19.82 3.70 8.66
C PRO A 617 19.99 4.80 9.72
N SER A 618 19.82 4.45 11.00
CA SER A 618 20.01 5.36 12.16
C SER A 618 21.45 5.86 12.37
N HIS A 619 22.38 5.47 11.50
CA HIS A 619 23.78 5.90 11.46
C HIS A 619 24.15 6.44 10.07
N GLY A 620 23.15 6.68 9.20
CA GLY A 620 23.31 7.08 7.81
C GLY A 620 23.93 6.01 6.90
N GLY A 621 23.85 6.18 5.58
CA GLY A 621 24.55 5.26 4.66
C GLY A 621 24.04 5.25 3.23
N TYR A 622 24.58 4.33 2.44
CA TYR A 622 24.05 4.03 1.10
C TYR A 622 23.14 2.80 1.16
N PHE A 623 22.04 2.83 0.41
CA PHE A 623 21.15 1.69 0.28
C PHE A 623 21.68 0.69 -0.75
N ARG A 624 22.04 -0.52 -0.31
CA ARG A 624 22.41 -1.62 -1.23
C ARG A 624 21.24 -2.12 -2.08
N LYS A 625 20.00 -1.85 -1.69
CA LYS A 625 18.80 -2.20 -2.45
C LYS A 625 17.74 -1.14 -2.27
N GLN A 626 17.23 -0.60 -3.38
CA GLN A 626 16.30 0.52 -3.37
C GLN A 626 14.93 0.09 -2.85
N ILE A 627 14.59 0.49 -1.62
CA ILE A 627 13.20 0.49 -1.15
C ILE A 627 12.50 1.63 -1.87
N LYS A 628 11.63 1.26 -2.82
CA LYS A 628 10.73 2.18 -3.52
C LYS A 628 9.34 2.02 -2.92
N THR A 629 9.00 2.85 -1.93
CA THR A 629 7.60 3.11 -1.61
C THR A 629 7.11 4.13 -2.65
N GLU A 630 6.45 3.67 -3.70
CA GLU A 630 5.66 4.56 -4.55
C GLU A 630 4.37 4.86 -3.79
N LEU A 631 4.40 5.93 -2.98
CA LEU A 631 3.17 6.46 -2.40
C LEU A 631 2.25 6.84 -3.56
N PHE A 632 1.07 6.19 -3.63
CA PHE A 632 0.04 6.49 -4.62
C PHE A 632 -0.89 7.59 -4.07
N PRO A 633 -0.62 8.88 -4.29
CA PRO A 633 -1.64 9.90 -4.06
C PRO A 633 -2.87 9.60 -4.92
N ASN A 634 -4.04 9.90 -4.36
CA ASN A 634 -5.34 9.59 -4.95
C ASN A 634 -5.41 10.06 -6.43
N LYS A 635 -5.64 9.12 -7.37
CA LYS A 635 -5.38 9.19 -8.84
C LYS A 635 -6.10 10.29 -9.65
N LYS A 636 -6.61 11.36 -9.03
CA LYS A 636 -7.31 12.48 -9.69
C LYS A 636 -6.80 13.87 -9.33
N GLU A 637 -5.87 14.01 -8.39
CA GLU A 637 -5.30 15.32 -8.04
C GLU A 637 -3.80 15.36 -8.35
N HIS A 638 -3.39 16.31 -9.19
CA HIS A 638 -1.98 16.63 -9.39
C HIS A 638 -1.40 17.10 -8.05
N VAL A 639 -0.36 16.43 -7.55
CA VAL A 639 0.34 16.88 -6.34
C VAL A 639 1.32 17.98 -6.73
N GLU A 640 0.79 19.18 -6.98
CA GLU A 640 1.57 20.37 -7.29
C GLU A 640 2.48 20.76 -6.10
N LEU A 641 3.59 21.44 -6.37
CA LEU A 641 4.45 22.00 -5.31
C LEU A 641 3.86 23.33 -4.82
N PRO A 642 4.06 23.69 -3.53
CA PRO A 642 4.87 22.99 -2.52
C PRO A 642 4.09 21.94 -1.70
N ILE A 643 4.82 20.96 -1.13
CA ILE A 643 4.28 19.82 -0.38
C ILE A 643 5.07 19.59 0.91
N ALA A 644 4.38 19.32 2.02
CA ALA A 644 4.96 18.74 3.24
C ALA A 644 4.23 17.45 3.62
N PHE A 645 4.89 16.61 4.41
CA PHE A 645 4.39 15.30 4.82
C PHE A 645 4.37 15.17 6.35
N ASP A 646 3.25 14.70 6.90
CA ASP A 646 3.17 14.17 8.25
C ASP A 646 3.19 12.63 8.14
N TYR A 647 4.35 12.05 8.41
CA TYR A 647 4.51 10.59 8.38
C TYR A 647 3.82 9.90 9.56
N THR A 648 3.69 10.58 10.70
CA THR A 648 3.01 10.04 11.89
C THR A 648 1.51 9.88 11.62
N LYS A 649 0.86 10.96 11.18
CA LYS A 649 -0.60 11.04 10.95
C LYS A 649 -1.06 10.59 9.58
N GLN A 650 -0.14 10.13 8.74
CA GLN A 650 -0.41 9.74 7.36
C GLN A 650 -1.02 10.86 6.50
N LEU A 651 -0.54 12.11 6.67
CA LEU A 651 -1.07 13.27 5.96
C LEU A 651 -0.08 13.85 4.93
N ILE A 652 -0.64 14.30 3.81
CA ILE A 652 0.04 15.19 2.87
C ILE A 652 -0.57 16.58 3.04
N TYR A 653 0.28 17.59 3.19
CA TYR A 653 -0.10 18.99 3.06
C TYR A 653 0.35 19.53 1.70
N ASN A 654 -0.56 20.15 0.94
CA ASN A 654 -0.19 20.88 -0.27
C ASN A 654 -0.81 22.27 -0.29
N PHE A 655 -0.23 23.17 -1.07
CA PHE A 655 -0.78 24.49 -1.32
C PHE A 655 -1.21 24.63 -2.78
N HIS A 656 -2.51 24.83 -3.02
CA HIS A 656 -3.09 24.86 -4.37
C HIS A 656 -4.30 25.80 -4.43
N ASN A 657 -4.40 26.63 -5.49
CA ASN A 657 -5.47 27.63 -5.69
C ASN A 657 -5.75 28.51 -4.45
N LYS A 658 -4.71 28.97 -3.75
CA LYS A 658 -4.79 29.78 -2.51
C LYS A 658 -5.25 29.04 -1.24
N TYR A 659 -5.39 27.72 -1.27
CA TYR A 659 -5.70 26.93 -0.06
C TYR A 659 -4.50 26.08 0.34
N LEU A 660 -4.17 26.11 1.64
CA LEU A 660 -3.47 24.99 2.27
C LEU A 660 -4.49 23.88 2.49
N ARG A 661 -4.15 22.66 2.08
CA ARG A 661 -5.02 21.49 2.20
C ARG A 661 -4.30 20.34 2.87
N LYS A 662 -5.04 19.54 3.66
CA LYS A 662 -4.57 18.25 4.16
C LYS A 662 -5.34 17.09 3.52
N TYR A 663 -4.61 16.02 3.23
CA TYR A 663 -5.10 14.78 2.64
C TYR A 663 -4.59 13.61 3.45
N SER A 664 -5.42 12.61 3.74
CA SER A 664 -4.92 11.33 4.25
C SER A 664 -4.42 10.44 3.10
N TYR A 665 -3.32 9.70 3.32
CA TYR A 665 -2.87 8.66 2.39
C TYR A 665 -3.92 7.55 2.17
N VAL A 666 -4.79 7.31 3.15
CA VAL A 666 -5.63 6.10 3.23
C VAL A 666 -7.11 6.43 3.13
N LYS A 667 -7.58 7.42 3.89
CA LYS A 667 -8.94 7.95 3.75
C LYS A 667 -8.92 8.95 2.60
N ARG A 668 -9.81 8.82 1.61
CA ARG A 668 -9.94 9.79 0.50
C ARG A 668 -10.60 11.11 0.93
N GLU A 669 -10.42 11.47 2.20
CA GLU A 669 -10.93 12.66 2.86
C GLU A 669 -9.95 13.81 2.60
N LYS A 670 -10.51 14.93 2.15
CA LYS A 670 -9.80 16.14 1.79
C LYS A 670 -10.40 17.26 2.63
N THR A 671 -9.54 18.03 3.28
CA THR A 671 -9.97 19.16 4.10
C THR A 671 -9.05 20.35 3.84
N ASP A 672 -9.66 21.49 3.51
CA ASP A 672 -8.94 22.76 3.43
C ASP A 672 -8.65 23.24 4.87
N LEU A 673 -7.47 23.84 5.10
CA LEU A 673 -7.04 24.33 6.43
C LEU A 673 -7.01 25.86 6.51
N TYR A 674 -6.41 26.52 5.53
CA TYR A 674 -6.34 27.98 5.46
C TYR A 674 -6.54 28.45 4.03
N TYR A 675 -7.20 29.59 3.86
CA TYR A 675 -7.19 30.36 2.62
C TYR A 675 -6.20 31.53 2.78
N LEU A 676 -5.19 31.60 1.90
CA LEU A 676 -4.11 32.57 1.98
C LEU A 676 -3.88 33.21 0.60
N GLU A 677 -3.89 34.54 0.55
CA GLU A 677 -3.84 35.27 -0.73
C GLU A 677 -2.53 35.09 -1.50
N ASP A 678 -1.42 34.95 -0.77
CA ASP A 678 -0.08 34.80 -1.30
C ASP A 678 0.24 33.34 -1.60
N ALA A 679 0.72 33.08 -2.81
CA ALA A 679 1.18 31.75 -3.19
C ALA A 679 2.44 31.36 -2.43
N TRP A 680 2.56 30.07 -2.13
CA TRP A 680 3.69 29.48 -1.42
C TRP A 680 4.69 28.88 -2.43
N ILE A 681 5.99 29.05 -2.18
CA ILE A 681 7.09 28.54 -3.01
C ILE A 681 7.60 27.21 -2.46
N ASP A 682 7.79 27.13 -1.14
CA ASP A 682 8.38 25.99 -0.44
C ASP A 682 7.78 25.88 0.97
N ILE A 683 7.62 24.64 1.47
CA ILE A 683 7.03 24.35 2.78
C ILE A 683 7.68 23.18 3.49
N VAL A 684 7.76 23.30 4.81
CA VAL A 684 8.11 22.23 5.74
C VAL A 684 7.05 22.19 6.85
N TYR A 685 6.69 21.00 7.29
CA TYR A 685 5.85 20.78 8.47
C TYR A 685 6.69 20.05 9.51
N ASP A 686 6.46 20.39 10.77
CA ASP A 686 7.08 19.77 11.93
C ASP A 686 5.98 19.06 12.74
N SER A 687 6.03 17.72 12.84
CA SER A 687 5.03 16.94 13.58
C SER A 687 5.18 17.00 15.10
N VAL A 688 6.34 17.38 15.61
CA VAL A 688 6.62 17.45 17.05
C VAL A 688 6.01 18.72 17.65
N LEU A 689 6.13 19.84 16.94
CA LEU A 689 5.66 21.18 17.33
C LEU A 689 4.32 21.56 16.69
N HIS A 690 3.84 20.79 15.71
CA HIS A 690 2.63 21.08 14.93
C HIS A 690 2.65 22.50 14.30
N VAL A 691 3.81 22.88 13.77
CA VAL A 691 4.01 24.12 13.02
C VAL A 691 4.26 23.85 11.55
N MET A 692 3.87 24.79 10.70
CA MET A 692 4.17 24.77 9.28
C MET A 692 4.93 26.03 8.89
N ILE A 693 6.11 25.81 8.30
CA ILE A 693 7.08 26.84 7.92
C ILE A 693 7.02 26.96 6.40
N PHE A 694 6.86 28.19 5.89
CA PHE A 694 6.60 28.41 4.48
C PHE A 694 7.22 29.71 3.95
N LEU A 695 7.64 29.68 2.69
CA LEU A 695 8.13 30.83 1.95
C LEU A 695 7.09 31.29 0.93
N THR A 696 6.74 32.58 0.91
CA THR A 696 5.74 33.11 -0.05
C THR A 696 6.39 33.71 -1.31
N THR A 697 5.60 33.88 -2.38
CA THR A 697 6.00 34.60 -3.59
C THR A 697 6.38 36.07 -3.39
N ARG A 698 6.05 36.65 -2.23
CA ARG A 698 6.54 37.98 -1.80
C ARG A 698 7.87 37.93 -1.05
N MET A 699 8.59 36.80 -1.11
CA MET A 699 9.86 36.56 -0.40
C MET A 699 9.73 36.71 1.13
N GLN A 700 8.58 36.33 1.70
CA GLN A 700 8.34 36.36 3.15
C GLN A 700 8.43 34.95 3.72
N LEU A 701 9.31 34.76 4.70
CA LEU A 701 9.43 33.51 5.46
C LEU A 701 8.52 33.58 6.69
N LYS A 702 7.52 32.70 6.74
CA LYS A 702 6.45 32.70 7.76
C LYS A 702 6.30 31.32 8.38
N ILE A 703 5.69 31.31 9.56
CA ILE A 703 5.37 30.11 10.32
C ILE A 703 3.92 30.22 10.79
N VAL A 704 3.14 29.15 10.69
CA VAL A 704 1.79 29.04 11.26
C VAL A 704 1.71 27.83 12.18
N SER A 705 1.14 28.00 13.37
CA SER A 705 0.85 26.86 14.26
C SER A 705 -0.49 26.24 13.89
N LEU A 706 -0.53 24.92 13.68
CA LEU A 706 -1.77 24.19 13.42
C LEU A 706 -2.60 23.92 14.69
N LEU A 707 -2.05 24.23 15.87
CA LEU A 707 -2.76 24.13 17.16
C LEU A 707 -3.54 25.41 17.46
N THR A 708 -2.90 26.57 17.31
CA THR A 708 -3.46 27.88 17.71
C THR A 708 -3.94 28.73 16.53
N ASN A 709 -3.64 28.33 15.29
CA ASN A 709 -3.89 29.07 14.05
C ASN A 709 -3.20 30.45 13.94
N TYR A 710 -2.30 30.80 14.86
CA TYR A 710 -1.51 32.02 14.77
C TYR A 710 -0.35 31.88 13.77
N GLN A 711 -0.01 32.98 13.11
CA GLN A 711 1.11 33.12 12.17
C GLN A 711 2.14 34.17 12.61
N HIS A 712 3.40 33.81 12.44
CA HIS A 712 4.59 34.62 12.70
C HIS A 712 5.35 34.90 11.39
N LEU A 713 6.00 36.06 11.30
CA LEU A 713 6.86 36.48 10.18
C LEU A 713 8.30 36.50 10.67
N VAL A 714 9.11 35.53 10.21
CA VAL A 714 10.52 35.38 10.60
C VAL A 714 11.38 36.44 9.92
N SER A 715 11.24 36.58 8.60
CA SER A 715 12.02 37.55 7.82
C SER A 715 11.37 37.90 6.47
N ASN A 716 11.78 39.04 5.91
CA ASN A 716 11.42 39.50 4.56
C ASN A 716 12.64 39.43 3.63
N ASN A 717 12.40 39.39 2.32
CA ASN A 717 13.43 39.27 1.29
C ASN A 717 14.25 37.97 1.41
N VAL A 718 13.58 36.86 1.70
CA VAL A 718 14.17 35.52 1.73
C VAL A 718 14.07 34.85 0.36
N LYS A 719 15.20 34.31 -0.14
CA LYS A 719 15.35 33.60 -1.42
C LYS A 719 15.08 32.10 -1.28
N SER A 720 15.54 31.49 -0.19
CA SER A 720 15.38 30.06 0.13
C SER A 720 15.57 29.84 1.64
N PHE A 721 15.05 28.71 2.16
CA PHE A 721 15.29 28.29 3.55
C PHE A 721 15.50 26.77 3.66
N ARG A 722 16.07 26.34 4.78
CA ARG A 722 16.13 24.95 5.24
C ARG A 722 15.84 24.92 6.74
N TYR A 723 15.04 23.95 7.14
CA TYR A 723 14.63 23.73 8.52
C TYR A 723 15.14 22.38 9.01
N GLU A 724 15.51 22.31 10.29
CA GLU A 724 16.01 21.13 10.97
C GLU A 724 15.17 20.88 12.23
N SER A 725 14.25 19.91 12.16
CA SER A 725 13.25 19.66 13.20
C SER A 725 13.85 19.29 14.56
N TYR A 726 14.96 18.53 14.58
CA TYR A 726 15.59 18.08 15.82
C TYR A 726 16.06 19.23 16.73
N HIS A 727 16.62 20.28 16.14
CA HIS A 727 17.10 21.47 16.86
C HIS A 727 16.10 22.65 16.82
N ALA A 728 14.91 22.48 16.23
CA ALA A 728 13.96 23.55 15.91
C ALA A 728 14.61 24.76 15.22
N PHE A 729 15.55 24.47 14.30
CA PHE A 729 16.51 25.43 13.79
C PHE A 729 16.27 25.77 12.31
N ILE A 730 16.36 27.05 11.96
CA ILE A 730 16.13 27.52 10.58
C ILE A 730 17.35 28.27 10.04
N SER A 731 17.76 27.90 8.82
CA SER A 731 18.81 28.56 8.05
C SER A 731 18.26 29.03 6.71
N PHE A 732 18.59 30.24 6.27
CA PHE A 732 17.99 30.83 5.07
C PHE A 732 18.91 31.83 4.37
N VAL A 733 18.65 32.08 3.09
CA VAL A 733 19.43 33.01 2.25
C VAL A 733 18.58 34.23 1.94
N MET A 734 19.11 35.43 2.17
CA MET A 734 18.44 36.68 1.77
C MET A 734 18.71 37.04 0.31
N SER A 735 17.82 37.84 -0.30
CA SER A 735 18.02 38.44 -1.63
C SER A 735 19.26 39.35 -1.73
N SER A 736 19.84 39.75 -0.59
CA SER A 736 21.10 40.48 -0.47
C SER A 736 22.35 39.58 -0.42
N ASN A 737 22.21 38.27 -0.66
CA ASN A 737 23.22 37.23 -0.47
C ASN A 737 23.80 37.16 0.96
N ALA A 738 23.01 37.54 1.97
CA ALA A 738 23.31 37.23 3.36
C ALA A 738 22.83 35.82 3.70
N ILE A 739 23.68 35.04 4.38
CA ILE A 739 23.33 33.77 5.03
C ILE A 739 22.80 34.14 6.42
N CYS A 740 21.59 33.71 6.75
CA CYS A 740 20.97 33.97 8.04
C CYS A 740 20.53 32.68 8.73
N TYR A 741 20.45 32.73 10.05
CA TYR A 741 19.98 31.61 10.86
C TYR A 741 19.36 32.06 12.19
N SER A 742 18.51 31.22 12.76
CA SER A 742 17.99 31.35 14.12
C SER A 742 17.36 30.05 14.61
N ASN A 743 17.11 29.96 15.91
CA ASN A 743 16.04 29.10 16.42
C ASN A 743 14.69 29.65 15.93
N LEU A 744 13.64 28.82 15.95
CA LEU A 744 12.35 29.13 15.35
C LEU A 744 11.68 30.47 15.79
N PHE A 745 11.99 30.94 17.01
CA PHE A 745 11.39 32.13 17.64
C PHE A 745 12.38 33.27 17.92
N ASP A 746 13.68 33.02 17.72
CA ASP A 746 14.73 34.00 17.99
C ASP A 746 14.93 34.94 16.80
N PRO A 747 15.38 36.20 17.03
CA PRO A 747 15.69 37.12 15.94
C PRO A 747 16.85 36.59 15.07
N PRO A 748 16.74 36.64 13.73
CA PRO A 748 17.74 36.06 12.84
C PRO A 748 19.09 36.79 12.87
N ILE A 749 20.16 36.00 13.03
CA ILE A 749 21.55 36.44 12.90
C ILE A 749 21.96 36.27 11.43
N CYS A 750 22.57 37.28 10.83
CA CYS A 750 22.87 37.32 9.40
C CYS A 750 24.33 37.70 9.12
N ILE A 751 24.98 36.94 8.24
CA ILE A 751 26.36 37.11 7.79
C ILE A 751 26.36 37.35 6.27
N LYS A 752 27.06 38.39 5.81
CA LYS A 752 27.10 38.74 4.38
C LYS A 752 28.07 37.82 3.64
N SER A 753 27.59 37.10 2.63
CA SER A 753 28.45 36.34 1.72
C SER A 753 28.94 37.20 0.56
N THR A 754 30.12 36.89 0.03
CA THR A 754 30.64 37.40 -1.25
C THR A 754 30.22 36.56 -2.45
N LEU A 755 29.69 35.36 -2.21
CA LEU A 755 29.25 34.42 -3.24
C LEU A 755 27.74 34.56 -3.47
N ASN A 756 27.31 34.42 -4.72
CA ASN A 756 25.89 34.29 -5.06
C ASN A 756 25.40 32.88 -4.68
N ILE A 757 24.66 32.79 -3.58
CA ILE A 757 24.14 31.53 -3.04
C ILE A 757 22.68 31.36 -3.46
N ILE A 758 22.31 30.16 -3.89
CA ILE A 758 20.91 29.74 -4.08
C ILE A 758 20.35 29.22 -2.76
N GLN A 759 21.02 28.24 -2.16
CA GLN A 759 20.58 27.50 -0.98
C GLN A 759 21.73 27.35 0.02
N THR A 760 21.41 27.44 1.31
CA THR A 760 22.34 27.17 2.41
C THR A 760 21.79 26.07 3.32
N TYR A 761 22.67 25.34 3.99
CA TYR A 761 22.36 24.54 5.18
C TYR A 761 23.54 24.67 6.16
N ILE A 762 23.25 24.77 7.45
CA ILE A 762 24.25 24.97 8.50
C ILE A 762 24.08 23.85 9.52
N ASP A 763 25.14 23.09 9.72
CA ASP A 763 25.24 21.99 10.67
C ASP A 763 26.13 22.45 11.83
N PHE A 764 25.51 22.80 12.97
CA PHE A 764 26.23 23.23 14.17
C PHE A 764 26.91 22.08 14.91
N TYR A 765 26.43 20.85 14.76
CA TYR A 765 26.96 19.68 15.43
C TYR A 765 28.31 19.26 14.83
N ASN A 766 28.35 19.06 13.51
CA ASN A 766 29.57 18.74 12.76
C ASN A 766 30.37 19.97 12.32
N LYS A 767 29.90 21.18 12.70
CA LYS A 767 30.51 22.50 12.48
C LYS A 767 30.79 22.81 11.01
N ARG A 768 29.78 22.64 10.16
CA ARG A 768 29.88 22.78 8.69
C ARG A 768 28.80 23.69 8.12
N VAL A 769 29.16 24.41 7.06
CA VAL A 769 28.23 25.20 6.24
C VAL A 769 28.28 24.68 4.81
N TYR A 770 27.11 24.37 4.27
CA TYR A 770 26.91 23.85 2.92
C TYR A 770 26.21 24.94 2.09
N MET A 771 26.89 25.44 1.06
CA MET A 771 26.40 26.54 0.21
C MET A 771 26.34 26.09 -1.24
N LEU A 772 25.16 26.15 -1.85
CA LEU A 772 25.00 25.90 -3.28
C LEU A 772 25.07 27.22 -4.06
N SER A 773 26.06 27.36 -4.93
CA SER A 773 26.27 28.55 -5.75
C SER A 773 25.30 28.63 -6.94
N GLU A 774 25.16 29.82 -7.55
CA GLU A 774 24.42 29.97 -8.81
C GLU A 774 25.03 29.18 -9.98
N ASN A 775 26.34 28.90 -9.94
CA ASN A 775 27.03 28.04 -10.90
C ASN A 775 26.76 26.54 -10.70
N HIS A 776 25.93 26.17 -9.71
CA HIS A 776 25.61 24.79 -9.33
C HIS A 776 26.80 24.05 -8.69
N ASP A 777 27.68 24.79 -8.00
CA ASP A 777 28.77 24.22 -7.21
C ASP A 777 28.37 24.18 -5.73
N LEU A 778 28.43 22.99 -5.12
CA LEU A 778 28.19 22.80 -3.70
C LEU A 778 29.51 22.97 -2.94
N ILE A 779 29.64 24.10 -2.27
CA ILE A 779 30.81 24.51 -1.49
C ILE A 779 30.55 24.17 -0.03
N ILE A 780 31.42 23.35 0.56
CA ILE A 780 31.37 22.92 1.96
C ILE A 780 32.53 23.58 2.71
N LYS A 781 32.21 24.33 3.76
CA LYS A 781 33.17 24.98 4.66
C LYS A 781 33.00 24.51 6.10
N LYS A 782 34.04 24.63 6.92
CA LYS A 782 34.04 24.34 8.36
C LYS A 782 34.21 25.60 9.19
N PHE A 783 33.68 25.59 10.41
CA PHE A 783 33.89 26.63 11.43
C PHE A 783 34.30 26.04 12.78
N GLU A 784 34.76 26.87 13.71
CA GLU A 784 35.14 26.41 15.06
C GLU A 784 34.03 26.65 16.08
N ASN A 785 33.66 27.91 16.32
CA ASN A 785 32.63 28.29 17.30
C ASN A 785 31.51 29.14 16.68
N ASP A 786 31.81 29.86 15.60
CA ASP A 786 30.88 30.75 14.92
C ASP A 786 31.23 30.83 13.41
N ILE A 787 30.22 31.12 12.59
CA ILE A 787 30.24 31.09 11.12
C ILE A 787 30.97 32.30 10.53
N THR A 788 31.43 33.23 11.37
CA THR A 788 32.25 34.38 11.00
C THR A 788 33.65 33.99 10.50
N ASN A 789 34.18 32.81 10.83
CA ASN A 789 35.47 32.31 10.33
C ASN A 789 35.29 30.93 9.65
N LEU A 790 35.30 30.91 8.32
CA LEU A 790 35.01 29.74 7.50
C LEU A 790 36.25 29.23 6.75
N GLN A 791 36.64 27.98 7.03
CA GLN A 791 37.73 27.26 6.36
C GLN A 791 37.17 26.37 5.23
N ASP A 792 37.84 26.31 4.09
CA ASP A 792 37.42 25.45 2.98
C ASP A 792 37.61 23.96 3.28
N PHE A 793 36.63 23.12 2.93
CA PHE A 793 36.66 21.68 3.23
C PHE A 793 36.46 20.79 1.99
N SER A 794 35.45 21.04 1.17
CA SER A 794 35.25 20.32 -0.11
C SER A 794 34.37 21.14 -1.04
N GLU A 795 34.58 20.97 -2.34
CA GLU A 795 33.71 21.48 -3.39
C GLU A 795 33.21 20.32 -4.26
N ILE A 796 31.96 20.38 -4.71
CA ILE A 796 31.35 19.37 -5.60
C ILE A 796 30.60 20.11 -6.71
N PRO A 797 31.07 20.05 -7.98
CA PRO A 797 30.44 20.77 -9.08
C PRO A 797 29.18 20.07 -9.62
N LYS A 798 28.36 20.81 -10.37
CA LYS A 798 27.14 20.35 -11.06
C LYS A 798 26.04 19.77 -10.16
N VAL A 799 25.97 20.19 -8.91
CA VAL A 799 24.92 19.78 -7.96
C VAL A 799 23.65 20.60 -8.20
N SER A 800 22.51 19.93 -8.44
CA SER A 800 21.22 20.63 -8.55
C SER A 800 20.43 20.66 -7.24
N LEU A 801 20.53 19.60 -6.44
CA LEU A 801 19.81 19.41 -5.18
C LEU A 801 20.73 18.69 -4.18
N PHE A 802 20.65 19.02 -2.90
CA PHE A 802 21.37 18.31 -1.83
C PHE A 802 20.60 18.31 -0.51
N VAL A 803 20.84 17.27 0.30
CA VAL A 803 20.49 17.18 1.72
C VAL A 803 21.63 16.50 2.49
N VAL A 804 21.70 16.78 3.78
CA VAL A 804 22.76 16.31 4.70
C VAL A 804 22.10 15.63 5.89
N TYR A 805 22.69 14.54 6.35
CA TYR A 805 22.38 13.86 7.60
C TYR A 805 23.71 13.48 8.25
N ASP A 806 24.12 14.16 9.31
CA ASP A 806 25.46 14.07 9.90
C ASP A 806 26.59 14.14 8.84
N ASP A 807 27.45 13.12 8.79
CA ASP A 807 28.52 12.96 7.81
C ASP A 807 28.06 12.46 6.42
N HIS A 808 26.75 12.32 6.19
CA HIS A 808 26.17 11.68 5.02
C HIS A 808 25.54 12.73 4.10
N LEU A 809 26.19 12.97 2.96
CA LEU A 809 25.73 13.90 1.93
C LEU A 809 25.02 13.14 0.81
N TYR A 810 23.76 13.48 0.55
CA TYR A 810 22.97 12.98 -0.58
C TYR A 810 22.71 14.13 -1.54
N PHE A 811 23.04 13.96 -2.81
CA PHE A 811 23.03 15.05 -3.78
C PHE A 811 22.72 14.58 -5.20
N VAL A 812 22.08 15.43 -5.99
CA VAL A 812 21.71 15.13 -7.38
C VAL A 812 22.69 15.80 -8.35
N THR A 813 23.24 15.00 -9.25
CA THR A 813 24.15 15.42 -10.34
C THR A 813 23.67 14.76 -11.64
N GLU A 814 23.49 15.53 -12.71
CA GLU A 814 23.18 15.01 -14.06
C GLU A 814 22.06 13.93 -14.10
N ASN A 815 20.93 14.16 -13.41
CA ASN A 815 19.79 13.23 -13.26
C ASN A 815 20.11 11.90 -12.55
N GLN A 816 21.12 11.90 -11.67
CA GLN A 816 21.49 10.77 -10.82
C GLN A 816 21.55 11.21 -9.35
N LEU A 817 20.96 10.42 -8.46
CA LEU A 817 21.12 10.58 -7.02
C LEU A 817 22.43 9.94 -6.60
N SER A 818 23.30 10.72 -5.98
CA SER A 818 24.61 10.32 -5.47
C SER A 818 24.69 10.45 -3.95
N TYR A 819 25.56 9.64 -3.35
CA TYR A 819 25.87 9.61 -1.93
C TYR A 819 27.38 9.73 -1.71
N ARG A 820 27.78 10.50 -0.70
CA ARG A 820 29.17 10.59 -0.22
C ARG A 820 29.19 10.70 1.29
N ASN A 821 30.08 9.94 1.95
CA ASN A 821 30.40 10.16 3.36
C ASN A 821 31.55 11.18 3.46
N LEU A 822 31.46 12.12 4.40
CA LEU A 822 32.37 13.25 4.54
C LEU A 822 33.50 13.01 5.56
N ALA A 823 33.30 12.12 6.54
CA ALA A 823 34.35 11.75 7.51
C ALA A 823 35.24 10.61 7.01
N LYS A 824 34.63 9.55 6.45
CA LYS A 824 35.33 8.45 5.79
C LYS A 824 35.52 8.86 4.33
N ASN A 825 36.76 9.17 3.92
CA ASN A 825 37.12 9.76 2.62
C ASN A 825 36.89 8.80 1.43
N ASN A 826 35.63 8.45 1.22
CA ASN A 826 35.15 7.41 0.32
C ASN A 826 34.76 7.99 -1.03
N ARG A 827 34.83 7.14 -2.07
CA ARG A 827 34.33 7.49 -3.40
C ARG A 827 32.81 7.69 -3.38
N THR A 828 32.35 8.70 -4.12
CA THR A 828 30.93 8.94 -4.39
C THR A 828 30.28 7.67 -4.97
N MET A 829 29.12 7.29 -4.45
CA MET A 829 28.32 6.16 -4.93
C MET A 829 27.02 6.67 -5.56
N VAL A 830 26.68 6.17 -6.75
CA VAL A 830 25.40 6.48 -7.38
C VAL A 830 24.33 5.53 -6.84
N LEU A 831 23.27 6.10 -6.25
CA LEU A 831 22.13 5.38 -5.68
C LEU A 831 21.01 5.14 -6.71
N ILE A 832 20.69 6.16 -7.52
CA ILE A 832 19.61 6.11 -8.52
C ILE A 832 20.10 6.76 -9.81
N LYS A 833 19.76 6.16 -10.95
CA LYS A 833 20.08 6.66 -12.30
C LYS A 833 18.81 6.95 -13.10
N ASP A 834 18.96 7.78 -14.11
CA ASP A 834 17.98 8.01 -15.20
C ASP A 834 16.60 8.52 -14.72
N VAL A 835 16.58 9.34 -13.66
CA VAL A 835 15.37 9.97 -13.13
C VAL A 835 15.59 11.48 -12.94
N GLN A 836 14.70 12.28 -13.53
CA GLN A 836 14.67 13.73 -13.30
C GLN A 836 13.95 14.04 -11.98
N PHE A 837 14.73 14.39 -10.96
CA PHE A 837 14.22 14.81 -9.66
C PHE A 837 13.97 16.32 -9.64
N THR A 838 12.80 16.73 -9.17
CA THR A 838 12.38 18.13 -9.00
C THR A 838 12.56 18.64 -7.58
N ALA A 839 12.60 17.75 -6.59
CA ALA A 839 12.87 18.09 -5.19
C ALA A 839 13.54 16.93 -4.45
N LEU A 840 14.32 17.30 -3.42
CA LEU A 840 14.98 16.40 -2.49
C LEU A 840 14.81 16.98 -1.08
N SER A 841 14.26 16.18 -0.17
CA SER A 841 14.17 16.50 1.25
C SER A 841 14.56 15.31 2.11
N LEU A 842 15.07 15.62 3.30
CA LEU A 842 15.25 14.69 4.40
C LEU A 842 14.09 14.91 5.36
N HIS A 843 13.42 13.84 5.75
CA HIS A 843 12.56 13.82 6.92
C HIS A 843 13.33 13.10 8.03
N HIS A 844 13.44 13.75 9.17
CA HIS A 844 14.09 13.28 10.39
C HIS A 844 13.33 13.91 11.54
N GLU A 845 12.41 13.17 12.13
CA GLU A 845 11.55 13.63 13.22
C GLU A 845 11.51 12.59 14.33
N SER A 846 11.37 13.05 15.57
CA SER A 846 11.16 12.19 16.74
C SER A 846 9.71 11.71 16.76
N LEU A 847 9.48 10.45 17.14
CA LEU A 847 8.13 9.94 17.41
C LEU A 847 7.47 10.55 18.67
N GLN A 848 8.19 11.37 19.43
CA GLN A 848 7.67 12.08 20.61
C GLN A 848 6.86 13.31 20.20
N SER A 849 5.52 13.22 20.25
CA SER A 849 4.63 14.36 20.01
C SER A 849 4.32 15.11 21.31
N PHE A 850 4.54 16.43 21.32
CA PHE A 850 4.18 17.30 22.45
C PHE A 850 2.73 17.81 22.40
N LYS A 851 1.91 17.28 21.49
CA LYS A 851 0.54 17.76 21.24
C LYS A 851 -0.28 17.97 22.53
N HIS A 852 -0.40 16.93 23.34
CA HIS A 852 -1.21 16.97 24.56
C HIS A 852 -0.64 17.92 25.62
N GLU A 853 0.69 18.08 25.68
CA GLU A 853 1.32 19.03 26.60
C GLU A 853 1.07 20.47 26.17
N CYS A 854 1.19 20.76 24.87
CA CYS A 854 0.86 22.05 24.28
C CYS A 854 -0.64 22.40 24.40
N GLU A 855 -1.54 21.43 24.20
CA GLU A 855 -2.99 21.61 24.40
C GLU A 855 -3.31 21.89 25.88
N ASN A 856 -2.67 21.18 26.82
CA ASN A 856 -2.83 21.41 28.26
C ASN A 856 -2.31 22.78 28.73
N LEU A 857 -1.24 23.30 28.12
CA LEU A 857 -0.68 24.62 28.45
C LEU A 857 -1.57 25.80 28.05
N ASN A 858 -2.56 25.61 27.16
CA ASN A 858 -3.45 26.66 26.64
C ASN A 858 -2.70 27.91 26.13
N CYS A 859 -1.59 27.70 25.39
CA CYS A 859 -0.76 28.80 24.89
C CYS A 859 -1.53 29.78 24.00
N GLN A 860 -1.46 31.08 24.31
CA GLN A 860 -2.16 32.13 23.55
C GLN A 860 -1.71 32.22 22.08
N PHE A 861 -0.41 32.07 21.81
CA PHE A 861 0.17 32.28 20.47
C PHE A 861 0.76 31.01 19.86
N MET A 862 1.85 30.47 20.40
CA MET A 862 2.50 29.25 19.90
C MET A 862 3.03 28.42 21.06
N CYS A 863 3.31 27.14 20.82
CA CYS A 863 3.96 26.23 21.76
C CYS A 863 5.31 25.81 21.17
N PHE A 864 6.35 25.66 22.00
CA PHE A 864 7.71 25.31 21.55
C PHE A 864 8.47 24.52 22.62
N PRO A 865 9.56 23.81 22.27
CA PRO A 865 10.31 23.00 23.21
C PRO A 865 11.28 23.89 23.99
N ALA A 866 11.26 23.78 25.32
CA ALA A 866 12.21 24.44 26.22
C ALA A 866 13.31 23.48 26.69
N SER A 867 13.05 22.17 26.68
CA SER A 867 14.03 21.10 26.87
C SER A 867 13.53 19.81 26.21
N VAL A 868 14.31 18.71 26.33
CA VAL A 868 13.99 17.38 25.77
C VAL A 868 12.63 16.82 26.25
N SER A 869 12.12 17.30 27.40
CA SER A 869 10.86 16.83 28.00
C SER A 869 9.99 17.96 28.56
N GLU A 870 10.17 19.20 28.13
CA GLU A 870 9.41 20.36 28.62
C GLU A 870 9.09 21.30 27.46
N VAL A 871 7.81 21.65 27.30
CA VAL A 871 7.33 22.68 26.36
C VAL A 871 6.91 23.96 27.08
N LYS A 872 7.02 25.10 26.39
CA LYS A 872 6.62 26.43 26.87
C LYS A 872 5.86 27.21 25.79
N CYS A 873 5.11 28.22 26.20
CA CYS A 873 4.36 29.08 25.28
C CYS A 873 5.25 30.19 24.70
N GLY A 874 5.35 30.24 23.38
CA GLY A 874 6.13 31.24 22.65
C GLY A 874 5.34 32.52 22.41
N CYS A 875 5.99 33.66 22.64
CA CYS A 875 5.43 34.99 22.44
C CYS A 875 6.07 35.71 21.25
N PRO A 876 5.32 36.56 20.51
CA PRO A 876 5.88 37.31 19.39
C PRO A 876 6.96 38.32 19.83
N PRO A 877 7.89 38.71 18.92
CA PRO A 877 8.96 39.63 19.26
C PRO A 877 8.46 40.94 19.87
N ASN A 878 9.15 41.40 20.93
CA ASN A 878 8.83 42.59 21.75
C ASN A 878 7.68 42.43 22.77
N SER A 879 7.12 41.22 22.94
CA SER A 879 6.23 40.90 24.08
C SER A 879 6.91 39.95 25.08
N VAL A 880 6.43 39.94 26.32
CA VAL A 880 6.95 39.13 27.44
C VAL A 880 5.89 38.10 27.85
N GLN A 881 6.29 36.85 28.04
CA GLN A 881 5.40 35.80 28.56
C GLN A 881 5.17 35.99 30.07
N ILE A 882 3.91 36.06 30.49
CA ILE A 882 3.46 36.09 31.87
C ILE A 882 2.28 35.12 31.96
N ASP A 883 2.38 34.05 32.76
CA ASP A 883 1.32 33.04 32.94
C ASP A 883 0.68 32.52 31.63
N ASN A 884 1.52 32.15 30.66
CA ASN A 884 1.17 31.70 29.30
C ASN A 884 0.42 32.71 28.41
N ILE A 885 0.25 33.95 28.89
CA ILE A 885 -0.23 35.11 28.14
C ILE A 885 0.96 35.97 27.73
N CYS A 886 0.92 36.58 26.55
CA CYS A 886 2.00 37.43 26.05
C CYS A 886 1.64 38.91 26.26
N GLU A 887 2.20 39.56 27.27
CA GLU A 887 1.93 40.97 27.57
C GLU A 887 2.95 41.92 26.90
N CYS A 888 2.51 43.12 26.57
CA CYS A 888 3.41 44.21 26.17
C CYS A 888 4.02 44.90 27.40
N PRO A 889 5.35 45.04 27.49
CA PRO A 889 5.98 45.78 28.58
C PRO A 889 5.56 47.25 28.56
N LYS A 890 5.21 47.79 29.74
CA LYS A 890 4.53 49.09 29.91
C LYS A 890 5.33 50.29 29.37
N ASP A 891 6.65 50.19 29.33
CA ASP A 891 7.54 51.26 28.88
C ASP A 891 7.65 51.34 27.34
N ASN A 892 7.13 50.34 26.60
CA ASN A 892 7.17 50.31 25.14
C ASN A 892 5.80 50.64 24.53
N ILE A 893 5.48 51.94 24.45
CA ILE A 893 4.22 52.47 23.90
C ILE A 893 3.95 51.98 22.46
N GLY A 894 5.00 51.68 21.68
CA GLY A 894 4.89 51.08 20.35
C GLY A 894 4.26 49.68 20.35
N CYS A 895 4.46 48.91 21.42
CA CYS A 895 3.91 47.56 21.57
C CYS A 895 2.38 47.61 21.71
N LEU A 896 1.82 48.49 22.55
CA LEU A 896 0.37 48.60 22.78
C LEU A 896 -0.43 48.98 21.53
N CYS A 897 0.11 49.88 20.69
CA CYS A 897 -0.54 50.28 19.43
C CYS A 897 -0.37 49.21 18.33
N PHE A 898 0.71 48.41 18.38
CA PHE A 898 0.85 47.21 17.56
C PHE A 898 -0.12 46.10 17.98
N TYR A 899 -0.26 45.83 19.28
CA TYR A 899 -0.88 44.62 19.81
C TYR A 899 -2.32 44.43 19.33
N PHE A 900 -3.23 45.37 19.61
CA PHE A 900 -4.65 45.22 19.24
C PHE A 900 -4.92 45.30 17.73
N VAL A 901 -4.19 46.12 16.97
CA VAL A 901 -4.43 46.29 15.52
C VAL A 901 -3.78 45.16 14.71
N LYS A 902 -2.67 44.57 15.18
CA LYS A 902 -2.02 43.44 14.52
C LYS A 902 -2.42 42.06 15.01
N LEU A 903 -3.04 41.87 16.18
CA LEU A 903 -3.52 40.54 16.62
C LEU A 903 -4.37 39.85 15.54
N ALA A 904 -5.29 40.60 14.93
CA ALA A 904 -6.11 40.14 13.81
C ALA A 904 -5.28 39.84 12.53
N SER A 905 -4.16 40.53 12.30
CA SER A 905 -3.24 40.22 11.19
C SER A 905 -2.31 39.03 11.46
N HIS A 906 -2.14 38.65 12.73
CA HIS A 906 -1.40 37.47 13.15
C HIS A 906 -2.28 36.21 13.23
N CYS A 907 -3.60 36.31 13.11
CA CYS A 907 -4.47 35.14 12.96
C CYS A 907 -4.48 34.68 11.49
N ALA A 908 -4.27 33.39 11.22
CA ALA A 908 -4.34 32.83 9.87
C ALA A 908 -5.78 32.51 9.41
N GLY A 909 -6.75 32.54 10.33
CA GLY A 909 -8.16 32.25 10.09
C GLY A 909 -9.11 33.33 10.65
N PHE A 910 -10.09 32.92 11.46
CA PHE A 910 -11.08 33.80 12.06
C PHE A 910 -10.63 34.26 13.47
N PRO A 911 -10.41 35.58 13.69
CA PRO A 911 -10.08 36.10 15.02
C PRO A 911 -11.34 36.32 15.86
N CYS A 912 -11.48 35.56 16.94
CA CYS A 912 -12.51 35.74 17.97
C CYS A 912 -12.27 37.04 18.76
N LYS A 913 -13.32 37.62 19.34
CA LYS A 913 -13.22 38.85 20.14
C LYS A 913 -12.42 38.65 21.43
N ASN A 914 -12.45 37.46 22.01
CA ASN A 914 -11.62 37.01 23.14
C ASN A 914 -10.14 36.72 22.78
N SER A 915 -9.68 37.09 21.58
CA SER A 915 -8.30 36.85 21.11
C SER A 915 -7.91 35.39 20.93
N LYS A 916 -8.87 34.49 20.72
CA LYS A 916 -8.59 33.17 20.09
C LYS A 916 -8.54 33.32 18.57
N CYS A 917 -7.76 32.45 17.91
CA CYS A 917 -7.75 32.33 16.46
C CYS A 917 -8.26 30.93 16.04
N LEU A 918 -9.36 30.89 15.29
CA LEU A 918 -9.97 29.67 14.79
C LEU A 918 -9.73 29.52 13.28
N ILE A 919 -9.95 28.31 12.74
CA ILE A 919 -10.03 28.12 11.29
C ILE A 919 -11.29 28.83 10.77
N ASN A 920 -11.22 29.39 9.55
CA ASN A 920 -12.33 30.13 8.94
C ASN A 920 -13.41 29.20 8.35
N ASN A 921 -13.84 28.21 9.14
CA ASN A 921 -14.87 27.21 8.84
C ASN A 921 -15.93 27.07 9.97
N VAL A 922 -15.99 28.04 10.88
CA VAL A 922 -16.88 28.02 12.06
C VAL A 922 -18.08 28.99 11.96
N GLN A 923 -17.97 30.10 11.23
CA GLN A 923 -18.96 31.19 11.27
C GLN A 923 -20.42 30.74 11.05
N CYS A 924 -21.33 31.21 11.90
CA CYS A 924 -22.78 31.08 11.77
C CYS A 924 -23.28 29.61 11.64
N ASN A 925 -22.65 28.66 12.34
CA ASN A 925 -23.03 27.24 12.37
C ASN A 925 -24.01 26.86 13.49
N GLY A 926 -24.36 27.80 14.38
CA GLY A 926 -25.26 27.58 15.51
C GLY A 926 -24.60 26.99 16.77
N VAL A 927 -23.27 26.94 16.82
CA VAL A 927 -22.42 26.58 17.96
C VAL A 927 -21.55 27.80 18.29
N ASP A 928 -21.26 28.03 19.58
CA ASP A 928 -20.30 29.05 20.02
C ASP A 928 -18.90 28.41 20.06
N ASP A 929 -18.22 28.38 18.91
CA ASP A 929 -16.88 27.78 18.79
C ASP A 929 -15.81 28.72 19.40
N CYS A 930 -16.05 30.03 19.46
CA CYS A 930 -15.15 30.99 20.14
C CYS A 930 -15.21 30.89 21.68
N GLY A 931 -16.37 30.55 22.26
CA GLY A 931 -16.69 30.61 23.68
C GLY A 931 -17.02 32.01 24.20
N ASP A 932 -17.25 32.96 23.29
CA ASP A 932 -17.70 34.33 23.57
C ASP A 932 -18.83 34.79 22.61
N GLY A 933 -19.33 33.86 21.79
CA GLY A 933 -20.34 34.04 20.77
C GLY A 933 -19.91 34.85 19.53
N SER A 934 -18.64 35.26 19.40
CA SER A 934 -18.25 36.22 18.36
C SER A 934 -18.31 35.69 16.92
N ASP A 935 -18.25 34.37 16.73
CA ASP A 935 -18.47 33.63 15.49
C ASP A 935 -19.96 33.52 15.06
N GLU A 936 -20.89 33.82 15.98
CA GLU A 936 -22.34 33.73 15.78
C GLU A 936 -23.04 35.12 15.69
N ILE A 937 -22.26 36.21 15.72
CA ILE A 937 -22.75 37.60 15.65
C ILE A 937 -22.80 38.08 14.19
N GLY A 938 -23.89 38.76 13.81
CA GLY A 938 -24.06 39.35 12.46
C GLY A 938 -24.61 38.37 11.41
N CYS A 939 -24.84 37.12 11.77
CA CYS A 939 -25.44 36.09 10.93
C CYS A 939 -26.89 36.45 10.52
N LYS A 940 -27.20 36.41 9.22
CA LYS A 940 -28.58 36.58 8.72
C LYS A 940 -29.44 35.35 8.95
N HIS A 941 -28.84 34.17 8.81
CA HIS A 941 -29.41 32.86 9.11
C HIS A 941 -28.29 31.98 9.70
N LYS A 942 -28.66 30.96 10.48
CA LYS A 942 -27.72 29.95 11.02
C LYS A 942 -27.73 28.71 10.14
N CYS A 943 -26.57 28.15 9.88
CA CYS A 943 -26.40 26.88 9.17
C CYS A 943 -26.63 25.67 10.13
N PRO A 944 -26.87 24.47 9.60
CA PRO A 944 -26.79 23.22 10.37
C PRO A 944 -25.41 22.99 10.99
N LYS A 945 -25.32 22.27 12.12
CA LYS A 945 -24.07 22.09 12.91
C LYS A 945 -22.88 21.47 12.15
N ASP A 946 -23.16 20.68 11.11
CA ASP A 946 -22.19 20.06 10.20
C ASP A 946 -21.66 21.02 9.10
N LYS A 947 -22.20 22.24 9.05
CA LYS A 947 -21.93 23.25 8.03
C LYS A 947 -21.64 24.60 8.65
N HIS A 948 -21.07 25.51 7.89
CA HIS A 948 -20.83 26.89 8.28
C HIS A 948 -21.14 27.83 7.11
N MET A 949 -21.25 29.13 7.37
CA MET A 949 -21.64 30.11 6.36
C MET A 949 -20.40 30.74 5.70
N CYS A 950 -20.26 30.57 4.38
CA CYS A 950 -19.37 31.39 3.57
C CYS A 950 -20.17 32.36 2.71
N GLY A 951 -20.05 33.65 3.01
CA GLY A 951 -20.75 34.72 2.31
C GLY A 951 -22.28 34.69 2.52
N ARG A 952 -22.99 33.91 1.69
CA ARG A 952 -24.45 33.71 1.80
C ARG A 952 -24.90 32.25 1.75
N ASN A 953 -23.96 31.30 1.65
CA ASN A 953 -24.25 29.88 1.46
C ASN A 953 -23.70 29.05 2.61
N CYS A 954 -24.43 28.01 3.02
CA CYS A 954 -23.96 27.02 4.00
C CYS A 954 -23.16 25.92 3.28
N ILE A 955 -21.88 25.74 3.65
CA ILE A 955 -20.98 24.71 3.11
C ILE A 955 -20.45 23.79 4.21
N THR A 956 -19.90 22.63 3.87
CA THR A 956 -19.37 21.66 4.85
C THR A 956 -18.15 22.21 5.58
N LYS A 957 -17.94 21.79 6.84
CA LYS A 957 -16.77 22.19 7.66
C LYS A 957 -15.41 21.76 7.07
N ASP A 958 -15.40 20.89 6.06
CA ASP A 958 -14.19 20.44 5.34
C ASP A 958 -13.59 21.49 4.40
N ILE A 959 -14.32 22.58 4.12
CA ILE A 959 -13.91 23.68 3.24
C ILE A 959 -13.72 24.94 4.10
N VAL A 960 -12.84 25.86 3.69
CA VAL A 960 -12.56 27.10 4.42
C VAL A 960 -13.01 28.31 3.59
N CYS A 961 -13.63 29.30 4.22
CA CYS A 961 -14.10 30.49 3.52
C CYS A 961 -12.96 31.37 3.00
N ASN A 962 -13.14 31.91 1.79
CA ASN A 962 -12.25 32.93 1.22
C ASN A 962 -12.40 34.23 2.01
N SER A 963 -11.29 34.82 2.43
CA SER A 963 -11.26 36.11 3.12
C SER A 963 -11.67 37.26 2.20
N ILE A 964 -12.97 37.57 2.14
CA ILE A 964 -13.50 38.74 1.44
C ILE A 964 -14.36 39.55 2.41
N HIS A 965 -13.86 40.75 2.73
CA HIS A 965 -14.45 41.79 3.56
C HIS A 965 -14.77 41.44 5.03
N ILE A 966 -13.81 41.80 5.89
CA ILE A 966 -14.16 42.48 7.14
C ILE A 966 -14.96 43.73 6.75
N SER A 967 -16.30 43.66 6.84
CA SER A 967 -17.12 44.87 6.82
C SER A 967 -16.76 45.68 8.06
N GLU A 968 -16.33 46.93 7.86
CA GLU A 968 -15.95 47.84 8.94
C GLU A 968 -16.96 47.76 10.10
N VAL A 969 -16.47 47.41 11.30
CA VAL A 969 -17.26 47.63 12.51
C VAL A 969 -17.46 49.14 12.61
N HIS A 970 -18.67 49.60 12.27
CA HIS A 970 -19.13 50.94 12.60
C HIS A 970 -19.24 51.05 14.13
N ILE A 971 -18.10 51.31 14.78
CA ILE A 971 -18.08 51.86 16.13
C ILE A 971 -18.85 53.18 16.04
N GLY A 972 -20.01 53.21 16.69
CA GLY A 972 -20.94 54.35 16.71
C GLY A 972 -20.40 55.54 17.50
N HIS A 973 -19.25 56.11 17.09
CA HIS A 973 -18.76 57.36 17.65
C HIS A 973 -19.63 58.53 17.20
N LYS A 974 -20.60 58.88 18.05
CA LYS A 974 -21.12 60.26 18.15
C LYS A 974 -19.96 61.21 18.46
N GLY A 975 -19.27 61.68 17.41
CA GLY A 975 -18.11 62.58 17.55
C GLY A 975 -17.65 63.29 16.25
N ARG A 976 -18.20 62.93 15.09
CA ARG A 976 -17.72 63.39 13.77
C ARG A 976 -18.05 64.85 13.37
N LYS A 977 -18.48 65.72 14.31
CA LYS A 977 -18.71 67.16 14.04
C LYS A 977 -17.57 68.10 14.48
N LEU A 978 -16.64 67.69 15.36
CA LEU A 978 -15.55 68.59 15.81
C LEU A 978 -14.34 68.59 14.87
N ILE A 979 -13.96 67.45 14.29
CA ILE A 979 -12.70 67.33 13.52
C ILE A 979 -12.74 68.17 12.23
N GLY A 980 -13.86 68.20 11.51
CA GLY A 980 -14.04 69.06 10.34
C GLY A 980 -13.94 70.56 10.67
N PHE A 981 -14.42 70.96 11.85
CA PHE A 981 -14.34 72.34 12.33
C PHE A 981 -12.89 72.73 12.70
N TYR A 982 -12.14 71.83 13.33
CA TYR A 982 -10.70 72.03 13.60
C TYR A 982 -9.86 72.09 12.32
N ILE A 983 -10.11 71.22 11.33
CA ILE A 983 -9.41 71.27 10.04
C ILE A 983 -9.73 72.57 9.29
N PHE A 984 -10.98 73.03 9.33
CA PHE A 984 -11.37 74.33 8.77
C PHE A 984 -10.68 75.51 9.49
N LEU A 985 -10.60 75.48 10.82
CA LEU A 985 -9.86 76.47 11.62
C LEU A 985 -8.35 76.48 11.29
N ILE A 986 -7.73 75.31 11.13
CA ILE A 986 -6.31 75.19 10.75
C ILE A 986 -6.07 75.72 9.33
N PHE A 987 -7.00 75.49 8.40
CA PHE A 987 -6.93 76.08 7.06
C PHE A 987 -7.05 77.61 7.10
N MET A 988 -7.98 78.14 7.90
CA MET A 988 -8.19 79.58 8.03
C MET A 988 -7.04 80.29 8.76
N THR A 989 -6.40 79.67 9.76
CA THR A 989 -5.18 80.22 10.38
C THR A 989 -3.97 80.16 9.43
N CYS A 990 -3.82 79.12 8.61
CA CYS A 990 -2.82 79.10 7.55
C CYS A 990 -3.04 80.22 6.53
N LEU A 991 -4.28 80.45 6.08
CA LEU A 991 -4.63 81.50 5.12
C LEU A 991 -4.50 82.92 5.68
N THR A 992 -4.71 83.12 6.98
CA THR A 992 -4.63 84.46 7.61
C THR A 992 -3.26 84.81 8.17
N ILE A 993 -2.39 83.84 8.47
CA ILE A 993 -1.07 84.08 9.06
C ILE A 993 0.07 83.75 8.09
N LEU A 994 0.08 82.56 7.47
CA LEU A 994 1.19 82.12 6.62
C LEU A 994 1.16 82.76 5.23
N TYR A 995 -0.02 83.02 4.67
CA TYR A 995 -0.15 83.67 3.35
C TYR A 995 0.36 85.13 3.33
N PRO A 996 0.01 86.03 4.27
CA PRO A 996 0.62 87.36 4.31
C PRO A 996 2.11 87.31 4.67
N LEU A 997 2.57 86.36 5.48
CA LEU A 997 4.00 86.17 5.74
C LEU A 997 4.76 85.77 4.46
N PHE A 998 4.19 84.87 3.65
CA PHE A 998 4.73 84.47 2.34
C PHE A 998 4.75 85.66 1.35
N LEU A 999 3.69 86.47 1.30
CA LEU A 999 3.66 87.69 0.49
C LEU A 999 4.70 88.72 0.96
N PHE A 1000 4.91 88.87 2.27
CA PHE A 1000 5.93 89.77 2.84
C PHE A 1000 7.36 89.27 2.54
N ILE A 1001 7.62 87.98 2.68
CA ILE A 1001 8.90 87.35 2.28
C ILE A 1001 9.14 87.53 0.78
N ARG A 1002 8.13 87.30 -0.07
CA ARG A 1002 8.20 87.50 -1.53
C ARG A 1002 8.42 88.98 -1.90
N TRP A 1003 7.86 89.92 -1.13
CA TRP A 1003 8.09 91.36 -1.29
C TRP A 1003 9.51 91.74 -0.89
N CYS A 1004 10.00 91.29 0.26
CA CYS A 1004 11.39 91.46 0.71
C CYS A 1004 12.39 90.85 -0.28
N TYR A 1005 12.11 89.67 -0.82
CA TYR A 1005 12.96 89.03 -1.84
C TYR A 1005 13.01 89.85 -3.13
N ARG A 1006 11.86 90.37 -3.62
CA ARG A 1006 11.83 91.32 -4.76
C ARG A 1006 12.61 92.60 -4.47
N ARG A 1007 12.52 93.14 -3.24
CA ARG A 1007 13.22 94.38 -2.84
C ARG A 1007 14.74 94.19 -2.72
N LEU A 1008 15.19 93.02 -2.25
CA LEU A 1008 16.59 92.62 -2.21
C LEU A 1008 17.14 92.31 -3.62
N TYR A 1009 16.37 91.62 -4.46
CA TYR A 1009 16.73 91.30 -5.85
C TYR A 1009 16.98 92.57 -6.69
N TRP A 1010 16.11 93.58 -6.58
CA TRP A 1010 16.35 94.88 -7.24
C TRP A 1010 17.54 95.66 -6.67
N ARG A 1011 17.89 95.46 -5.39
CA ARG A 1011 19.08 96.05 -4.76
C ARG A 1011 20.37 95.34 -5.23
N TYR A 1012 20.32 94.03 -5.42
CA TYR A 1012 21.39 93.22 -6.02
C TYR A 1012 21.63 93.59 -7.49
N ILE A 1013 20.57 93.77 -8.29
CA ILE A 1013 20.68 94.21 -9.70
C ILE A 1013 21.30 95.61 -9.82
N ARG A 1014 20.93 96.58 -8.96
CA ARG A 1014 21.57 97.90 -8.93
C ARG A 1014 23.06 97.87 -8.55
N LEU A 1015 23.47 96.90 -7.72
CA LEU A 1015 24.89 96.71 -7.38
C LEU A 1015 25.68 96.00 -8.50
N ARG A 1016 25.05 95.07 -9.23
CA ARG A 1016 25.68 94.40 -10.38
C ARG A 1016 25.84 95.32 -11.60
N LEU A 1017 24.89 96.22 -11.84
CA LEU A 1017 24.97 97.26 -12.88
C LEU A 1017 26.08 98.31 -12.63
N ARG A 1018 26.53 98.52 -11.38
CA ARG A 1018 27.68 99.39 -11.07
C ARG A 1018 29.05 98.73 -11.24
N ARG A 1019 29.14 97.40 -11.40
CA ARG A 1019 30.41 96.70 -11.70
C ARG A 1019 30.64 96.43 -13.20
N HIS A 1020 29.61 96.52 -14.04
CA HIS A 1020 29.76 96.33 -15.49
C HIS A 1020 30.28 97.56 -16.26
N ALA A 1021 30.34 98.73 -15.62
CA ALA A 1021 30.82 99.97 -16.23
C ALA A 1021 32.35 100.19 -16.16
N TYR A 1022 33.13 99.18 -15.73
CA TYR A 1022 34.59 99.26 -15.56
C TYR A 1022 35.34 98.03 -16.10
N GLY A 1023 34.68 97.21 -16.93
CA GLY A 1023 35.24 95.99 -17.52
C GLY A 1023 35.12 95.89 -19.04
N ILE A 1024 34.77 97.00 -19.72
CA ILE A 1024 34.56 97.05 -21.18
C ILE A 1024 35.56 98.04 -21.82
N GLU A 1025 36.84 97.85 -21.51
CA GLU A 1025 37.94 98.54 -22.20
C GLU A 1025 39.19 97.64 -22.40
N LEU A 1026 39.14 96.36 -22.01
CA LEU A 1026 40.31 95.45 -22.01
C LEU A 1026 40.09 94.10 -22.72
N SER A 1027 39.05 93.97 -23.55
CA SER A 1027 38.72 92.71 -24.26
C SER A 1027 38.25 92.91 -25.70
N ARG A 1028 38.65 94.03 -26.34
CA ARG A 1028 38.33 94.35 -27.75
C ARG A 1028 39.57 94.46 -28.65
N LEU A 1029 40.66 93.78 -28.28
CA LEU A 1029 41.95 93.82 -28.98
C LEU A 1029 42.64 92.44 -29.12
N LEU A 1030 41.95 91.34 -28.84
CA LEU A 1030 42.47 89.99 -29.07
C LEU A 1030 41.39 89.15 -29.76
N GLU A 1031 41.75 88.67 -30.96
CA GLU A 1031 41.13 87.57 -31.73
C GLU A 1031 39.67 87.84 -32.20
N GLU A 1032 39.32 88.22 -33.44
CA GLU A 1032 40.02 88.22 -34.75
C GLU A 1032 41.02 87.08 -34.97
N GLU A 1033 40.50 85.84 -35.04
CA GLU A 1033 40.53 85.02 -36.26
C GLU A 1033 40.10 83.59 -35.95
N ASN A 1034 38.97 83.16 -36.52
CA ASN A 1034 38.71 81.75 -36.83
C ASN A 1034 37.52 81.67 -37.79
N GLU A 1035 37.82 81.63 -39.08
CA GLU A 1035 37.47 80.52 -39.99
C GLU A 1035 37.51 80.99 -41.46
N LEU A 1036 38.38 80.36 -42.26
CA LEU A 1036 38.31 80.44 -43.71
C LEU A 1036 38.49 79.04 -44.32
N TYR A 1037 37.44 78.23 -44.13
CA TYR A 1037 36.73 77.48 -45.19
C TYR A 1037 37.51 76.47 -46.08
N PRO A 1038 36.85 75.61 -46.88
CA PRO A 1038 37.12 74.16 -46.82
C PRO A 1038 37.52 73.55 -48.19
N SER A 1039 37.67 72.22 -48.25
CA SER A 1039 36.84 71.33 -49.10
C SER A 1039 37.53 70.01 -49.52
N PHE A 1040 36.67 69.04 -49.88
CA PHE A 1040 36.91 67.80 -50.64
C PHE A 1040 37.68 66.60 -50.06
N THR A 1041 37.08 65.43 -50.37
CA THR A 1041 37.54 64.02 -50.29
C THR A 1041 37.88 63.43 -48.94
#